data_AF-A0A1B0DD91-F1
#
_entry.id   AF-A0A1B0DD91-F1
#
_cell.length_a   1.000
_cell.length_b   1.000
_cell.length_c   1.000
_cell.angle_alpha   90.00
_cell.angle_beta   90.00
_cell.angle_gamma   90.00
#
_symmetry.space_group_name_H-M   'P 1'
#
loop_
_entity.id
_entity.type
_entity.pdbx_description
1 polymer ?
#
loop_
_entity_poly.entity_id
_entity_poly.type
_entity_poly.pdbx_seq_one_letter_code
_entity_poly.pdbx_strand_id
1 'polypeptide(L)'
;MVHIMCLHRPPITWKHDEYNLGAQIYHGTRYIGDAVVTQCTNEISGIYPRLTFNSWLNFESIPVCTLPRESRLIFVLYGCSVETSDDAGNTANASNASMEATTSTVNGTNGERIVRTELGWTSIQFFDYERNMIQGTFLLSLWPPTTDKYLGPAPAKGTHPYGDTYPVLGVEIPTYGGRVVFPEAPANHTPRPRYDFYSLDCNLRQELIDTAEQGYPSALDKREVLWEKRHYLQALPHALPKILHAAHSWDFASLIDLHDLLRSWSPLTPLQALELLLPRYPDMEVRRYATKWVSAIHKDQLVDFLPQLLQALKHDTYEASPMANLLLSRSLESPRVAHHLYWLLVHNLPGESPQNTIEALADAAQSVKQSKESMRQKTLVQSMEVVNQILTERPTSLPLGPELEVVGVSVRNCSYFNSNTLPLKIHFVGPDGGLVPAIFKSGDDLQQDMLTLQLVRVMDKLWLKEGLDLKMVTFDCVPTGHKKGMIELVTDAETLRKIQVEWGLTGSFKDKPIAEWLAKQNPSQLEYQRAVDNFTVSCAGYSVATYILGICDRHNDNIMLKTSGHLFHIDFGKFLGDAQMFGNFKRDRTPFVLTSDMAYVINGGDRPSTKFHHFVDLCCQAFNIVRKHGDLILHMLALMATAGIPGVTADAVTYVRKALLPGQSNPEAAASFAKMIHISLKSWFTQFNFFLHNLAQLRFNTDEDHGELLSFVPRTYTMAQDGRLRSVVVYGYQKRYDLEKYYTYILKVTRQNQPDPAYLFRSYKEFLEFHQKLCLHFPLAKLHSANEKLMKNYEFY
;
A
#
# COMPACT_ATOMS: atom_id res chain seq x y z
N MET A 1 -39.33 6.97 13.59
CA MET A 1 -38.87 7.64 14.83
C MET A 1 -37.93 6.71 15.58
N VAL A 2 -36.96 7.25 16.31
CA VAL A 2 -35.99 6.51 17.16
C VAL A 2 -35.80 7.29 18.46
N HIS A 3 -35.95 6.66 19.61
CA HIS A 3 -35.77 7.29 20.91
C HIS A 3 -34.33 7.15 21.39
N ILE A 4 -33.68 8.27 21.70
CA ILE A 4 -32.34 8.32 22.28
C ILE A 4 -32.49 8.56 23.77
N MET A 5 -32.10 7.57 24.57
CA MET A 5 -32.28 7.60 26.02
C MET A 5 -31.13 8.39 26.67
N CYS A 6 -30.01 7.73 26.91
CA CYS A 6 -28.82 8.32 27.50
C CYS A 6 -27.55 7.58 27.07
N LEU A 7 -26.42 8.27 27.16
CA LEU A 7 -25.09 7.68 27.07
C LEU A 7 -24.56 7.42 28.48
N HIS A 8 -24.27 6.16 28.77
CA HIS A 8 -23.65 5.73 30.03
C HIS A 8 -22.13 5.74 29.94
N ARG A 9 -21.48 5.97 31.07
CA ARG A 9 -20.01 5.92 31.23
C ARG A 9 -19.25 6.86 30.27
N PRO A 10 -19.63 8.15 30.16
CA PRO A 10 -18.79 9.10 29.46
C PRO A 10 -17.40 9.15 30.13
N PRO A 11 -16.29 9.13 29.38
CA PRO A 11 -14.95 9.30 29.92
C PRO A 11 -14.82 10.62 30.67
N ILE A 12 -14.14 10.61 31.82
CA ILE A 12 -13.93 11.80 32.66
C ILE A 12 -13.14 12.90 31.92
N THR A 13 -12.40 12.52 30.87
CA THR A 13 -11.65 13.43 30.01
C THR A 13 -12.54 14.23 29.06
N TRP A 14 -13.79 13.82 28.82
CA TRP A 14 -14.71 14.58 27.98
C TRP A 14 -15.24 15.77 28.77
N LYS A 15 -14.81 16.97 28.38
CA LYS A 15 -15.22 18.24 28.97
C LYS A 15 -15.62 19.21 27.86
N HIS A 16 -16.83 19.02 27.37
CA HIS A 16 -17.41 19.86 26.33
C HIS A 16 -18.59 20.65 26.91
N ASP A 17 -18.94 21.79 26.31
CA ASP A 17 -20.06 22.61 26.76
C ASP A 17 -21.38 21.89 26.44
N GLU A 18 -21.44 21.28 25.26
CA GLU A 18 -22.60 20.52 24.77
C GLU A 18 -22.16 19.23 24.07
N TYR A 19 -23.08 18.26 24.01
CA TYR A 19 -22.87 17.02 23.27
C TYR A 19 -23.97 16.82 22.24
N ASN A 20 -23.56 16.61 20.98
CA ASN A 20 -24.46 16.42 19.84
C ASN A 20 -24.37 14.99 19.34
N LEU A 21 -25.52 14.31 19.26
CA LEU A 21 -25.64 12.99 18.65
C LEU A 21 -26.33 13.13 17.28
N GLY A 22 -25.57 12.90 16.22
CA GLY A 22 -26.11 12.80 14.87
C GLY A 22 -26.52 11.36 14.55
N ALA A 23 -27.67 11.18 13.90
CA ALA A 23 -28.17 9.90 13.44
C ALA A 23 -28.50 9.97 11.94
N GLN A 24 -28.02 9.00 11.17
CA GLN A 24 -28.19 8.95 9.71
C GLN A 24 -28.39 7.51 9.24
N ILE A 25 -29.35 7.32 8.32
CA ILE A 25 -29.62 6.02 7.70
C ILE A 25 -28.75 5.83 6.47
N TYR A 26 -28.18 4.63 6.31
CA TYR A 26 -27.33 4.26 5.18
C TYR A 26 -27.78 2.96 4.53
N HIS A 27 -27.56 2.87 3.21
CA HIS A 27 -27.60 1.63 2.43
C HIS A 27 -26.26 1.50 1.68
N GLY A 28 -25.40 0.59 2.16
CA GLY A 28 -24.02 0.50 1.73
C GLY A 28 -23.25 1.77 2.10
N THR A 29 -22.69 2.44 1.09
CA THR A 29 -21.97 3.71 1.25
C THR A 29 -22.82 4.95 0.94
N ARG A 30 -24.12 4.80 0.62
CA ARG A 30 -25.03 5.92 0.34
C ARG A 30 -25.91 6.17 1.55
N TYR A 31 -26.09 7.42 1.94
CA TYR A 31 -27.07 7.81 2.95
C TYR A 31 -28.47 7.88 2.34
N ILE A 32 -29.49 7.67 3.17
CA ILE A 32 -30.92 7.78 2.84
C ILE A 32 -31.50 8.92 3.68
N GLY A 33 -32.02 9.95 3.01
CA GLY A 33 -32.53 11.19 3.63
C GLY A 33 -31.47 11.95 4.44
N ASP A 34 -31.92 12.96 5.18
CA ASP A 34 -31.04 13.87 5.93
C ASP A 34 -30.69 13.34 7.33
N ALA A 35 -29.58 13.83 7.86
CA ALA A 35 -29.14 13.49 9.21
C ALA A 35 -30.02 14.23 10.23
N VAL A 36 -30.43 13.51 11.29
CA VAL A 36 -31.18 14.08 12.40
C VAL A 36 -30.24 14.21 13.60
N VAL A 37 -30.24 15.36 14.26
CA VAL A 37 -29.34 15.64 15.39
C VAL A 37 -30.17 15.92 16.65
N THR A 38 -29.74 15.37 17.77
CA THR A 38 -30.19 15.77 19.10
C THR A 38 -29.01 16.22 19.94
N GLN A 39 -29.28 17.04 20.95
CA GLN A 39 -28.26 17.60 21.84
C GLN A 39 -28.62 17.36 23.30
N CYS A 40 -27.61 17.38 24.16
CA CYS A 40 -27.77 17.49 25.60
C CYS A 40 -26.69 18.37 26.21
N THR A 41 -27.02 19.04 27.31
CA THR A 41 -26.05 19.82 28.10
C THR A 41 -25.13 18.91 28.89
N ASN A 42 -23.96 19.44 29.31
CA ASN A 42 -22.97 18.71 30.13
C ASN A 42 -23.42 18.45 31.60
N GLU A 43 -24.73 18.34 31.85
CA GLU A 43 -25.24 18.04 33.19
C GLU A 43 -25.06 16.57 33.52
N ILE A 44 -23.88 16.24 34.05
CA ILE A 44 -23.60 14.93 34.64
C ILE A 44 -24.28 14.86 36.03
N SER A 45 -25.54 14.44 36.08
CA SER A 45 -26.30 14.27 37.33
C SER A 45 -26.33 12.82 37.83
N GLY A 46 -26.28 12.64 39.15
CA GLY A 46 -26.44 11.35 39.84
C GLY A 46 -25.16 10.62 40.23
N ILE A 47 -25.31 9.44 40.85
CA ILE A 47 -24.20 8.59 41.34
C ILE A 47 -23.32 8.04 40.19
N TYR A 48 -23.90 7.92 38.99
CA TYR A 48 -23.24 7.39 37.80
C TYR A 48 -23.26 8.43 36.67
N PRO A 49 -22.09 8.86 36.17
CA PRO A 49 -22.01 9.81 35.06
C PRO A 49 -22.78 9.33 33.83
N ARG A 50 -23.62 10.21 33.28
CA ARG A 50 -24.40 9.97 32.06
C ARG A 50 -24.67 11.27 31.30
N LEU A 51 -24.80 11.16 29.98
CA LEU A 51 -25.32 12.23 29.11
C LEU A 51 -26.78 11.88 28.77
N THR A 52 -27.74 12.70 29.17
CA THR A 52 -29.17 12.40 29.01
C THR A 52 -29.73 13.17 27.83
N PHE A 53 -30.09 12.47 26.75
CA PHE A 53 -30.71 13.06 25.57
C PHE A 53 -32.24 13.04 25.69
N ASN A 54 -32.81 11.89 26.08
CA ASN A 54 -34.24 11.64 26.27
C ASN A 54 -35.12 12.29 25.19
N SER A 55 -34.78 12.03 23.93
CA SER A 55 -35.34 12.72 22.76
C SER A 55 -35.71 11.74 21.66
N TRP A 56 -36.83 12.00 20.99
CA TRP A 56 -37.29 11.24 19.82
C TRP A 56 -36.76 11.88 18.54
N LEU A 57 -35.91 11.15 17.81
CA LEU A 57 -35.46 11.52 16.48
C LEU A 57 -36.53 11.13 15.46
N ASN A 58 -37.01 12.10 14.67
CA ASN A 58 -37.98 11.87 13.62
C ASN A 58 -37.32 11.95 12.23
N PHE A 59 -37.49 10.89 11.43
CA PHE A 59 -37.02 10.81 10.04
C PHE A 59 -38.22 11.02 9.11
N GLU A 60 -38.71 12.26 9.03
CA GLU A 60 -40.01 12.59 8.40
C GLU A 60 -40.10 12.19 6.93
N SER A 61 -38.99 12.24 6.20
CA SER A 61 -38.92 11.91 4.77
C SER A 61 -38.70 10.42 4.49
N ILE A 62 -38.65 9.55 5.51
CA ILE A 62 -38.28 8.14 5.36
C ILE A 62 -39.32 7.22 6.04
N PRO A 63 -40.38 6.83 5.32
CA PRO A 63 -41.29 5.78 5.79
C PRO A 63 -40.57 4.45 6.00
N VAL A 64 -41.01 3.64 6.97
CA VAL A 64 -40.45 2.30 7.22
C VAL A 64 -40.54 1.40 5.97
N CYS A 65 -41.61 1.52 5.19
CA CYS A 65 -41.83 0.72 3.98
C CYS A 65 -40.86 1.04 2.82
N THR A 66 -40.14 2.17 2.89
CA THR A 66 -39.14 2.54 1.88
C THR A 66 -37.72 2.16 2.28
N LEU A 67 -37.51 1.61 3.48
CA LEU A 67 -36.19 1.17 3.92
C LEU A 67 -35.74 -0.06 3.11
N PRO A 68 -34.56 -0.02 2.47
CA PRO A 68 -33.96 -1.23 1.90
C PRO A 68 -33.63 -2.25 2.99
N ARG A 69 -33.59 -3.53 2.64
CA ARG A 69 -33.32 -4.61 3.61
C ARG A 69 -31.97 -4.43 4.32
N GLU A 70 -30.93 -4.10 3.58
CA GLU A 70 -29.58 -3.94 4.10
C GLU A 70 -29.32 -2.54 4.69
N SER A 71 -30.38 -1.78 4.99
CA SER A 71 -30.27 -0.47 5.63
C SER A 71 -29.86 -0.53 7.11
N ARG A 72 -28.97 0.38 7.50
CA ARG A 72 -28.47 0.53 8.86
C ARG A 72 -28.57 1.97 9.34
N LEU A 73 -28.70 2.13 10.65
CA LEU A 73 -28.70 3.42 11.32
C LEU A 73 -27.36 3.64 12.01
N ILE A 74 -26.68 4.75 11.68
CA ILE A 74 -25.40 5.14 12.27
C ILE A 74 -25.62 6.31 13.20
N PHE A 75 -25.04 6.23 14.40
CA PHE A 75 -25.00 7.29 15.39
C PHE A 75 -23.57 7.78 15.54
N VAL A 76 -23.35 9.10 15.52
CA VAL A 76 -22.04 9.72 15.74
C VAL A 76 -22.19 10.76 16.83
N LEU A 77 -21.39 10.61 17.89
CA LEU A 77 -21.35 11.51 19.03
C LEU A 77 -20.25 12.54 18.84
N TYR A 78 -20.60 13.80 19.10
CA TYR A 78 -19.70 14.93 19.03
C TYR A 78 -19.71 15.72 20.35
N GLY A 79 -18.54 16.17 20.78
CA GLY A 79 -18.38 17.18 21.81
C GLY A 79 -18.25 18.55 21.16
N CYS A 80 -18.97 19.54 21.68
CA CYS A 80 -18.98 20.91 21.19
C CYS A 80 -18.45 21.84 22.30
N SER A 81 -17.45 22.65 21.96
CA SER A 81 -16.87 23.65 22.86
C SER A 81 -16.83 25.01 22.18
N VAL A 82 -17.15 26.07 22.92
CA VAL A 82 -17.11 27.46 22.44
C VAL A 82 -15.73 28.06 22.74
N GLU A 83 -15.00 28.47 21.70
CA GLU A 83 -13.77 29.25 21.85
C GLU A 83 -14.11 30.76 21.86
N THR A 84 -13.75 31.45 22.94
CA THR A 84 -13.79 32.92 23.01
C THR A 84 -12.52 33.52 22.40
N SER A 85 -12.61 34.73 21.85
CA SER A 85 -11.56 35.37 21.03
C SER A 85 -10.21 35.61 21.74
N ASP A 86 -10.13 35.45 23.06
CA ASP A 86 -8.89 35.63 23.83
C ASP A 86 -7.98 34.38 23.84
N ASP A 87 -8.52 33.18 23.53
CA ASP A 87 -7.75 31.93 23.53
C ASP A 87 -7.12 31.57 22.16
N ALA A 88 -7.43 32.34 21.11
CA ALA A 88 -6.90 32.13 19.76
C ALA A 88 -5.37 32.35 19.64
N GLY A 89 -4.74 33.00 20.62
CA GLY A 89 -3.30 33.28 20.63
C GLY A 89 -2.40 32.16 21.18
N ASN A 90 -2.94 31.20 21.95
CA ASN A 90 -2.13 30.21 22.68
C ASN A 90 -2.13 28.79 22.10
N THR A 91 -2.99 28.49 21.12
CA THR A 91 -3.09 27.14 20.52
C THR A 91 -2.15 26.88 19.35
N ALA A 92 -1.32 27.84 18.95
CA ALA A 92 -0.30 27.65 17.90
C ALA A 92 0.87 26.73 18.32
N ASN A 93 1.00 26.37 19.61
CA ASN A 93 2.15 25.62 20.15
C ASN A 93 1.83 24.23 20.73
N ALA A 94 0.62 23.68 20.51
CA ALA A 94 0.23 22.35 21.00
C ALA A 94 0.01 21.31 19.87
N SER A 95 0.77 21.40 18.77
CA SER A 95 0.73 20.43 17.66
C SER A 95 1.61 19.20 17.85
N ASN A 96 1.92 18.81 19.10
CA ASN A 96 2.66 17.60 19.43
C ASN A 96 1.95 16.79 20.52
N ALA A 97 0.77 16.25 20.20
CA ALA A 97 0.22 15.07 20.85
C ALA A 97 -0.65 14.32 19.83
N SER A 98 -0.16 13.16 19.41
CA SER A 98 -0.77 12.27 18.44
C SER A 98 -2.09 11.65 18.96
N MET A 99 -3.23 12.12 18.46
CA MET A 99 -4.47 11.35 18.28
C MET A 99 -5.40 12.17 17.38
N GLU A 100 -5.62 11.69 16.16
CA GLU A 100 -6.46 12.30 15.13
C GLU A 100 -7.95 12.27 15.54
N ALA A 101 -8.38 13.21 16.38
CA ALA A 101 -9.80 13.53 16.50
C ALA A 101 -10.19 14.44 15.33
N THR A 102 -11.16 14.03 14.52
CA THR A 102 -11.66 14.86 13.42
C THR A 102 -12.41 16.06 14.00
N THR A 103 -11.72 17.20 14.09
CA THR A 103 -12.27 18.45 14.58
C THR A 103 -12.78 19.30 13.41
N SER A 104 -14.02 19.75 13.50
CA SER A 104 -14.61 20.69 12.54
C SER A 104 -15.00 21.97 13.26
N THR A 105 -14.65 23.12 12.70
CA THR A 105 -15.04 24.42 13.26
C THR A 105 -16.20 25.01 12.48
N VAL A 106 -17.24 25.42 13.21
CA VAL A 106 -18.42 26.08 12.66
C VAL A 106 -18.52 27.48 13.25
N ASN A 107 -18.76 28.48 12.42
CA ASN A 107 -19.00 29.85 12.88
C ASN A 107 -20.41 29.90 13.49
N GLY A 108 -20.51 30.23 14.77
CA GLY A 108 -21.77 30.45 15.45
C GLY A 108 -22.47 31.71 14.96
N THR A 109 -23.79 31.78 15.18
CA THR A 109 -24.65 32.91 14.76
C THR A 109 -24.29 34.25 15.41
N ASN A 110 -23.50 34.23 16.49
CA ASN A 110 -23.07 35.42 17.25
C ASN A 110 -21.59 35.78 17.07
N GLY A 111 -20.86 35.17 16.11
CA GLY A 111 -19.43 35.41 15.89
C GLY A 111 -18.49 34.59 16.79
N GLU A 112 -19.03 33.73 17.65
CA GLU A 112 -18.29 32.74 18.45
C GLU A 112 -17.87 31.53 17.59
N ARG A 113 -16.69 30.97 17.86
CA ARG A 113 -16.18 29.81 17.14
C ARG A 113 -16.54 28.54 17.91
N ILE A 114 -17.36 27.68 17.31
CA ILE A 114 -17.72 26.38 17.90
C ILE A 114 -16.78 25.32 17.33
N VAL A 115 -16.01 24.67 18.21
CA VAL A 115 -15.18 23.52 17.89
C VAL A 115 -16.00 22.26 18.15
N ARG A 116 -16.23 21.48 17.09
CA ARG A 116 -16.93 20.19 17.15
C ARG A 116 -15.94 19.05 16.97
N THR A 117 -15.83 18.18 17.96
CA THR A 117 -14.89 17.06 18.02
C THR A 117 -15.67 15.73 17.98
N GLU A 118 -15.36 14.85 17.03
CA GLU A 118 -15.93 13.48 17.05
C GLU A 118 -15.40 12.69 18.24
N LEU A 119 -16.30 12.14 19.06
CA LEU A 119 -15.95 11.40 20.29
C LEU A 119 -16.09 9.88 20.12
N GLY A 120 -16.95 9.45 19.22
CA GLY A 120 -17.15 8.05 18.88
C GLY A 120 -18.43 7.83 18.10
N TRP A 121 -18.64 6.59 17.64
CA TRP A 121 -19.80 6.23 16.84
C TRP A 121 -20.30 4.83 17.16
N THR A 122 -21.54 4.53 16.80
CA THR A 122 -22.07 3.17 16.84
C THR A 122 -23.14 3.00 15.76
N SER A 123 -23.54 1.77 15.45
CA SER A 123 -24.58 1.55 14.45
C SER A 123 -25.38 0.28 14.73
N ILE A 124 -26.55 0.20 14.11
CA ILE A 124 -27.45 -0.94 14.24
C ILE A 124 -28.15 -1.22 12.90
N GLN A 125 -28.30 -2.49 12.56
CA GLN A 125 -28.99 -2.94 11.36
C GLN A 125 -30.51 -2.92 11.58
N PHE A 126 -31.31 -2.42 10.62
CA PHE A 126 -32.77 -2.42 10.76
C PHE A 126 -33.37 -3.82 10.66
N PHE A 127 -32.83 -4.67 9.80
CA PHE A 127 -33.37 -6.01 9.53
C PHE A 127 -32.31 -7.09 9.80
N ASP A 128 -32.69 -8.14 10.52
CA ASP A 128 -31.84 -9.31 10.75
C ASP A 128 -31.77 -10.24 9.52
N TYR A 129 -31.01 -11.34 9.65
CA TYR A 129 -30.85 -12.33 8.58
C TYR A 129 -32.19 -12.95 8.16
N GLU A 130 -33.07 -13.21 9.13
CA GLU A 130 -34.40 -13.79 8.92
C GLU A 130 -35.42 -12.78 8.36
N ARG A 131 -35.00 -11.53 8.13
CA ARG A 131 -35.78 -10.39 7.63
C ARG A 131 -36.66 -9.71 8.66
N ASN A 132 -36.54 -10.03 9.94
CA ASN A 132 -37.31 -9.34 10.97
C ASN A 132 -36.71 -7.96 11.24
N MET A 133 -37.58 -6.95 11.34
CA MET A 133 -37.16 -5.61 11.75
C MET A 133 -36.90 -5.60 13.26
N ILE A 134 -35.81 -4.94 13.66
CA ILE A 134 -35.51 -4.70 15.08
C ILE A 134 -36.58 -3.81 15.72
N GLN A 135 -36.95 -4.11 16.96
CA GLN A 135 -37.91 -3.35 17.77
C GLN A 135 -37.48 -3.43 19.25
N GLY A 136 -37.79 -2.39 20.03
CA GLY A 136 -37.48 -2.34 21.47
C GLY A 136 -36.15 -1.65 21.79
N THR A 137 -35.61 -1.93 22.97
CA THR A 137 -34.45 -1.23 23.54
C THR A 137 -33.13 -1.94 23.24
N PHE A 138 -32.11 -1.16 22.89
CA PHE A 138 -30.76 -1.60 22.55
C PHE A 138 -29.73 -0.80 23.34
N LEU A 139 -28.66 -1.47 23.76
CA LEU A 139 -27.48 -0.88 24.36
C LEU A 139 -26.30 -1.05 23.40
N LEU A 140 -25.77 0.07 22.92
CA LEU A 140 -24.78 0.10 21.85
C LEU A 140 -23.51 0.79 22.35
N SER A 141 -22.44 0.03 22.57
CA SER A 141 -21.14 0.61 22.90
C SER A 141 -20.60 1.43 21.72
N LEU A 142 -19.93 2.55 22.04
CA LEU A 142 -19.30 3.42 21.05
C LEU A 142 -17.92 2.89 20.65
N TRP A 143 -17.70 2.84 19.34
CA TRP A 143 -16.41 2.68 18.71
C TRP A 143 -15.63 4.01 18.71
N PRO A 144 -14.28 3.96 18.80
CA PRO A 144 -13.45 5.14 18.67
C PRO A 144 -13.60 5.83 17.29
N PRO A 145 -13.40 7.16 17.20
CA PRO A 145 -13.46 7.91 15.93
C PRO A 145 -12.51 7.41 14.84
N THR A 146 -11.41 6.76 15.24
CA THR A 146 -10.37 6.22 14.34
C THR A 146 -10.81 4.98 13.57
N THR A 147 -11.95 4.38 13.92
CA THR A 147 -12.48 3.19 13.26
C THR A 147 -13.44 3.55 12.14
N ASP A 148 -13.43 2.77 11.06
CA ASP A 148 -14.29 3.03 9.92
C ASP A 148 -15.77 2.73 10.25
N LYS A 149 -16.62 3.71 9.95
CA LYS A 149 -18.08 3.65 10.18
C LYS A 149 -18.90 3.46 8.91
N TYR A 150 -18.33 3.68 7.73
CA TYR A 150 -19.08 3.82 6.47
C TYR A 150 -18.90 2.66 5.50
N LEU A 151 -17.86 1.84 5.65
CA LEU A 151 -17.43 0.80 4.72
C LEU A 151 -17.68 -0.58 5.34
N GLY A 152 -18.94 -0.99 5.40
CA GLY A 152 -19.33 -2.28 5.95
C GLY A 152 -20.80 -2.31 6.37
N PRO A 153 -21.26 -3.34 7.07
CA PRO A 153 -22.57 -3.36 7.72
C PRO A 153 -22.54 -2.72 9.11
N ALA A 154 -23.66 -2.76 9.84
CA ALA A 154 -23.60 -2.51 11.28
C ALA A 154 -22.83 -3.65 11.99
N PRO A 155 -22.04 -3.36 13.03
CA PRO A 155 -21.40 -4.41 13.84
C PRO A 155 -22.41 -5.44 14.34
N ALA A 156 -22.01 -6.71 14.34
CA ALA A 156 -22.85 -7.79 14.83
C ALA A 156 -23.03 -7.69 16.35
N LYS A 157 -24.09 -8.32 16.86
CA LYS A 157 -24.29 -8.43 18.31
C LYS A 157 -23.11 -9.15 18.95
N GLY A 158 -22.54 -8.57 19.99
CA GLY A 158 -21.37 -9.14 20.69
C GLY A 158 -20.01 -8.76 20.09
N THR A 159 -19.95 -8.11 18.93
CA THR A 159 -18.68 -7.59 18.38
C THR A 159 -18.42 -6.13 18.76
N HIS A 160 -19.38 -5.48 19.41
CA HIS A 160 -19.19 -4.13 19.94
C HIS A 160 -18.10 -4.10 21.03
N PRO A 161 -17.43 -2.95 21.22
CA PRO A 161 -16.47 -2.78 22.30
C PRO A 161 -17.10 -3.10 23.66
N TYR A 162 -16.29 -3.63 24.58
CA TYR A 162 -16.80 -4.02 25.90
C TYR A 162 -17.39 -2.82 26.63
N GLY A 163 -18.68 -2.92 26.98
CA GLY A 163 -19.43 -1.84 27.62
C GLY A 163 -19.01 -1.56 29.07
N ASP A 164 -18.10 -2.35 29.62
CA ASP A 164 -17.44 -2.04 30.90
C ASP A 164 -16.37 -0.94 30.76
N THR A 165 -15.75 -0.86 29.58
CA THR A 165 -14.60 0.00 29.25
C THR A 165 -15.01 1.17 28.35
N TYR A 166 -15.97 0.97 27.44
CA TYR A 166 -16.39 1.97 26.46
C TYR A 166 -17.76 2.58 26.80
N PRO A 167 -18.04 3.83 26.36
CA PRO A 167 -19.34 4.46 26.57
C PRO A 167 -20.46 3.71 25.87
N VAL A 168 -21.65 3.64 26.48
CA VAL A 168 -22.78 2.83 25.98
C VAL A 168 -24.01 3.70 25.74
N LEU A 169 -24.50 3.72 24.51
CA LEU A 169 -25.70 4.46 24.10
C LEU A 169 -26.96 3.60 24.25
N GLY A 170 -27.94 4.10 24.99
CA GLY A 170 -29.28 3.54 25.05
C GLY A 170 -30.17 4.08 23.93
N VAL A 171 -30.67 3.19 23.07
CA VAL A 171 -31.57 3.51 21.95
C VAL A 171 -32.81 2.65 22.04
N GLU A 172 -33.97 3.22 21.71
CA GLU A 172 -35.23 2.50 21.61
C GLU A 172 -35.85 2.69 20.22
N ILE A 173 -36.16 1.58 19.56
CA ILE A 173 -36.89 1.52 18.29
C ILE A 173 -38.36 1.23 18.60
N PRO A 174 -39.32 2.00 18.07
CA PRO A 174 -40.75 1.80 18.29
C PRO A 174 -41.19 0.36 18.07
N THR A 175 -42.12 -0.10 18.91
CA THR A 175 -42.83 -1.36 18.68
C THR A 175 -44.07 -1.08 17.84
N TYR A 176 -44.33 -1.94 16.84
CA TYR A 176 -45.48 -1.82 15.93
C TYR A 176 -46.62 -2.78 16.30
N GLY A 177 -46.63 -3.28 17.54
CA GLY A 177 -47.66 -4.23 18.02
C GLY A 177 -47.57 -5.64 17.42
N GLY A 178 -46.51 -5.95 16.68
CA GLY A 178 -46.32 -7.26 16.04
C GLY A 178 -44.93 -7.43 15.41
N ARG A 179 -44.68 -8.58 14.79
CA ARG A 179 -43.44 -8.84 14.06
C ARG A 179 -43.50 -8.18 12.69
N VAL A 180 -42.62 -7.21 12.45
CA VAL A 180 -42.45 -6.58 11.13
C VAL A 180 -41.37 -7.36 10.37
N VAL A 181 -41.67 -7.78 9.14
CA VAL A 181 -40.78 -8.61 8.32
C VAL A 181 -40.58 -7.95 6.96
N PHE A 182 -39.34 -7.89 6.48
CA PHE A 182 -39.04 -7.45 5.13
C PHE A 182 -39.65 -8.43 4.11
N PRO A 183 -40.47 -7.99 3.15
CA PRO A 183 -41.20 -8.90 2.28
C PRO A 183 -40.25 -9.69 1.37
N GLU A 184 -40.64 -10.92 1.03
CA GLU A 184 -39.96 -11.67 -0.03
C GLU A 184 -40.39 -11.13 -1.40
N ALA A 185 -39.42 -10.94 -2.29
CA ALA A 185 -39.75 -10.63 -3.68
C ALA A 185 -40.52 -11.81 -4.28
N PRO A 186 -41.65 -11.57 -4.97
CA PRO A 186 -42.44 -12.65 -5.57
C PRO A 186 -41.62 -13.41 -6.61
N ALA A 187 -41.79 -14.75 -6.64
CA ALA A 187 -41.12 -15.61 -7.61
C ALA A 187 -41.67 -15.47 -9.04
N ASN A 188 -42.79 -14.76 -9.24
CA ASN A 188 -43.41 -14.63 -10.55
C ASN A 188 -42.68 -13.56 -11.40
N HIS A 189 -42.26 -13.99 -12.58
CA HIS A 189 -41.35 -13.26 -13.46
C HIS A 189 -42.09 -12.61 -14.63
N THR A 190 -41.75 -11.37 -14.93
CA THR A 190 -42.01 -10.76 -16.24
C THR A 190 -40.66 -10.43 -16.90
N PRO A 191 -40.33 -11.05 -18.06
CA PRO A 191 -39.11 -10.70 -18.78
C PRO A 191 -39.09 -9.21 -19.08
N ARG A 192 -38.05 -8.51 -18.62
CA ARG A 192 -37.93 -7.08 -18.90
C ARG A 192 -37.62 -6.85 -20.37
N PRO A 193 -38.11 -5.74 -20.94
CA PRO A 193 -37.82 -5.41 -22.32
C PRO A 193 -36.30 -5.28 -22.50
N ARG A 194 -35.77 -6.01 -23.47
CA ARG A 194 -34.39 -5.89 -23.92
C ARG A 194 -34.41 -5.15 -25.24
N TYR A 195 -33.91 -3.91 -25.23
CA TYR A 195 -33.86 -3.10 -26.43
C TYR A 195 -32.53 -3.33 -27.16
N ASP A 196 -32.55 -3.14 -28.48
CA ASP A 196 -31.35 -3.24 -29.30
C ASP A 196 -30.46 -2.01 -29.07
N PHE A 197 -29.25 -2.23 -28.55
CA PHE A 197 -28.27 -1.16 -28.34
C PHE A 197 -27.96 -0.39 -29.63
N TYR A 198 -28.00 -1.06 -30.78
CA TYR A 198 -27.69 -0.46 -32.08
C TYR A 198 -28.83 0.41 -32.65
N SER A 199 -30.01 0.40 -32.02
CA SER A 199 -31.11 1.30 -32.40
C SER A 199 -30.96 2.72 -31.84
N LEU A 200 -30.00 2.94 -30.92
CA LEU A 200 -29.64 4.27 -30.43
C LEU A 200 -28.75 5.01 -31.43
N ASP A 201 -28.79 6.34 -31.43
CA ASP A 201 -27.90 7.15 -32.25
C ASP A 201 -26.42 6.94 -31.88
N CYS A 202 -25.51 7.22 -32.82
CA CYS A 202 -24.09 6.94 -32.63
C CYS A 202 -23.47 7.73 -31.46
N ASN A 203 -23.92 8.96 -31.23
CA ASN A 203 -23.35 9.84 -30.21
C ASN A 203 -23.76 9.35 -28.82
N LEU A 204 -25.04 9.04 -28.63
CA LEU A 204 -25.54 8.49 -27.38
C LEU A 204 -24.93 7.11 -27.07
N ARG A 205 -24.73 6.26 -28.08
CA ARG A 205 -24.04 4.96 -27.87
C ARG A 205 -22.62 5.17 -27.35
N GLN A 206 -21.87 6.08 -27.96
CA GLN A 206 -20.51 6.38 -27.53
C GLN A 206 -20.50 6.98 -26.12
N GLU A 207 -21.41 7.91 -25.83
CA GLU A 207 -21.54 8.52 -24.50
C GLU A 207 -21.86 7.47 -23.42
N LEU A 208 -22.75 6.51 -23.69
CA LEU A 208 -23.10 5.44 -22.75
C LEU A 208 -21.92 4.49 -22.50
N ILE A 209 -21.16 4.15 -23.54
CA ILE A 209 -19.94 3.33 -23.42
C ILE A 209 -18.90 4.09 -22.59
N ASP A 210 -18.58 5.32 -22.98
CA ASP A 210 -17.60 6.16 -22.30
C ASP A 210 -17.98 6.35 -20.82
N THR A 211 -19.28 6.54 -20.53
CA THR A 211 -19.76 6.70 -19.15
C THR A 211 -19.68 5.40 -18.35
N ALA A 212 -19.89 4.24 -18.98
CA ALA A 212 -19.71 2.94 -18.34
C ALA A 212 -18.23 2.61 -18.09
N GLU A 213 -17.32 3.13 -18.91
CA GLU A 213 -15.86 2.91 -18.82
C GLU A 213 -15.14 3.93 -17.92
N GLN A 214 -15.60 5.19 -17.83
CA GLN A 214 -14.95 6.28 -17.05
C GLN A 214 -15.12 6.16 -15.52
N GLY A 215 -15.72 5.07 -15.02
CA GLY A 215 -15.94 4.82 -13.59
C GLY A 215 -17.34 5.22 -13.13
N TYR A 216 -17.44 5.88 -11.97
CA TYR A 216 -18.72 6.30 -11.39
C TYR A 216 -18.98 7.79 -11.67
N PRO A 217 -19.99 8.16 -12.48
CA PRO A 217 -20.26 9.57 -12.79
C PRO A 217 -20.67 10.32 -11.52
N SER A 218 -19.97 11.41 -11.20
CA SER A 218 -20.40 12.34 -10.16
C SER A 218 -21.52 13.26 -10.62
N ALA A 219 -21.60 13.52 -11.94
CA ALA A 219 -22.64 14.34 -12.55
C ALA A 219 -23.98 13.61 -12.54
N LEU A 220 -25.00 14.23 -11.93
CA LEU A 220 -26.35 13.69 -11.85
C LEU A 220 -26.91 13.39 -13.24
N ASP A 221 -26.72 14.28 -14.21
CA ASP A 221 -27.24 14.11 -15.58
C ASP A 221 -26.76 12.82 -16.24
N LYS A 222 -25.46 12.50 -16.11
CA LYS A 222 -24.90 11.25 -16.66
C LYS A 222 -25.49 10.00 -15.99
N ARG A 223 -25.79 10.09 -14.69
CA ARG A 223 -26.41 9.01 -13.93
C ARG A 223 -27.86 8.78 -14.36
N GLU A 224 -28.61 9.86 -14.57
CA GLU A 224 -29.97 9.82 -15.07
C GLU A 224 -30.02 9.20 -16.48
N VAL A 225 -29.14 9.62 -17.39
CA VAL A 225 -29.04 9.05 -18.74
C VAL A 225 -28.76 7.55 -18.71
N LEU A 226 -27.80 7.09 -17.89
CA LEU A 226 -27.53 5.66 -17.70
C LEU A 226 -28.77 4.90 -17.22
N TRP A 227 -29.46 5.43 -16.22
CA TRP A 227 -30.65 4.79 -15.66
C TRP A 227 -31.80 4.74 -16.66
N GLU A 228 -32.08 5.82 -17.40
CA GLU A 228 -33.11 5.86 -18.44
C GLU A 228 -32.83 4.85 -19.56
N LYS A 229 -31.57 4.71 -19.97
CA LYS A 229 -31.17 3.83 -21.08
C LYS A 229 -30.77 2.42 -20.64
N ARG A 230 -30.94 2.06 -19.36
CA ARG A 230 -30.53 0.76 -18.77
C ARG A 230 -30.91 -0.49 -19.58
N HIS A 231 -32.10 -0.49 -20.18
CA HIS A 231 -32.61 -1.62 -20.94
C HIS A 231 -31.88 -1.89 -22.27
N TYR A 232 -31.18 -0.88 -22.82
CA TYR A 232 -30.32 -1.00 -24.00
C TYR A 232 -28.94 -1.58 -23.65
N LEU A 233 -28.55 -1.53 -22.38
CA LEU A 233 -27.19 -1.87 -21.92
C LEU A 233 -27.06 -3.30 -21.39
N GLN A 234 -28.15 -4.08 -21.35
CA GLN A 234 -28.17 -5.46 -20.83
C GLN A 234 -27.19 -6.42 -21.54
N ALA A 235 -26.79 -6.09 -22.77
CA ALA A 235 -25.80 -6.83 -23.55
C ALA A 235 -24.34 -6.51 -23.16
N LEU A 236 -24.10 -5.47 -22.36
CA LEU A 236 -22.79 -4.99 -21.94
C LEU A 236 -22.56 -5.37 -20.47
N PRO A 237 -21.81 -6.46 -20.17
CA PRO A 237 -21.66 -6.93 -18.79
C PRO A 237 -21.07 -5.89 -17.84
N HIS A 238 -20.05 -5.15 -18.29
CA HIS A 238 -19.34 -4.15 -17.47
C HIS A 238 -20.19 -2.93 -17.08
N ALA A 239 -21.35 -2.71 -17.73
CA ALA A 239 -22.24 -1.59 -17.40
C ALA A 239 -23.12 -1.86 -16.17
N LEU A 240 -23.36 -3.13 -15.80
CA LEU A 240 -24.26 -3.49 -14.70
C LEU A 240 -23.93 -2.77 -13.38
N PRO A 241 -22.67 -2.74 -12.89
CA PRO A 241 -22.37 -2.08 -11.62
C PRO A 241 -22.74 -0.59 -11.65
N LYS A 242 -22.48 0.08 -12.77
CA LYS A 242 -22.79 1.51 -12.97
C LYS A 242 -24.29 1.74 -13.00
N ILE A 243 -25.06 0.82 -13.58
CA ILE A 243 -26.53 0.86 -13.60
C ILE A 243 -27.13 0.66 -12.21
N LEU A 244 -26.63 -0.33 -11.45
CA LEU A 244 -27.05 -0.54 -10.06
C LEU A 244 -26.68 0.67 -9.18
N HIS A 245 -25.54 1.30 -9.44
CA HIS A 245 -25.18 2.55 -8.76
C HIS A 245 -26.11 3.71 -9.12
N ALA A 246 -26.55 3.78 -10.39
CA ALA A 246 -27.44 4.80 -10.92
C ALA A 246 -28.89 4.66 -10.43
N ALA A 247 -29.27 3.53 -9.84
CA ALA A 247 -30.59 3.31 -9.30
C ALA A 247 -31.06 4.43 -8.36
N HIS A 248 -32.29 4.87 -8.57
CA HIS A 248 -32.94 5.94 -7.81
C HIS A 248 -33.24 5.52 -6.37
N SER A 249 -33.78 4.31 -6.20
CA SER A 249 -34.19 3.77 -4.90
C SER A 249 -33.89 2.26 -4.83
N TRP A 250 -33.75 1.77 -3.60
CA TRP A 250 -33.63 0.36 -3.24
C TRP A 250 -34.77 -0.07 -2.30
N ASP A 251 -35.87 0.69 -2.28
CA ASP A 251 -37.10 0.29 -1.60
C ASP A 251 -37.71 -0.97 -2.22
N PHE A 252 -38.62 -1.60 -1.49
CA PHE A 252 -39.27 -2.85 -1.92
C PHE A 252 -39.97 -2.73 -3.29
N ALA A 253 -40.55 -1.55 -3.61
CA ALA A 253 -41.21 -1.32 -4.90
C ALA A 253 -40.22 -1.36 -6.08
N SER A 254 -39.00 -0.86 -5.87
CA SER A 254 -37.93 -0.82 -6.86
C SER A 254 -37.14 -2.14 -6.95
N LEU A 255 -37.10 -2.93 -5.86
CA LEU A 255 -36.32 -4.17 -5.78
C LEU A 255 -36.70 -5.20 -6.85
N ILE A 256 -37.99 -5.34 -7.15
CA ILE A 256 -38.45 -6.32 -8.15
C ILE A 256 -37.83 -5.98 -9.51
N ASP A 257 -37.89 -4.72 -9.92
CA ASP A 257 -37.32 -4.22 -11.16
C ASP A 257 -35.79 -4.41 -11.21
N LEU A 258 -35.10 -4.11 -10.10
CA LEU A 258 -33.64 -4.25 -10.00
C LEU A 258 -33.18 -5.71 -10.05
N HIS A 259 -33.86 -6.61 -9.34
CA HIS A 259 -33.52 -8.03 -9.31
C HIS A 259 -33.87 -8.71 -10.64
N ASP A 260 -34.96 -8.31 -11.30
CA ASP A 260 -35.27 -8.78 -12.66
C ASP A 260 -34.22 -8.33 -13.68
N LEU A 261 -33.77 -7.08 -13.59
CA LEU A 261 -32.70 -6.55 -14.43
C LEU A 261 -31.38 -7.32 -14.23
N LEU A 262 -31.05 -7.65 -12.97
CA LEU A 262 -29.87 -8.45 -12.62
C LEU A 262 -29.92 -9.86 -13.23
N ARG A 263 -31.11 -10.50 -13.20
CA ARG A 263 -31.34 -11.83 -13.78
C ARG A 263 -31.25 -11.85 -15.30
N SER A 264 -31.72 -10.79 -15.97
CA SER A 264 -31.71 -10.69 -17.43
C SER A 264 -30.39 -10.15 -18.01
N TRP A 265 -29.50 -9.64 -17.15
CA TRP A 265 -28.22 -9.09 -17.58
C TRP A 265 -27.27 -10.15 -18.12
N SER A 266 -26.46 -9.78 -19.11
CA SER A 266 -25.40 -10.65 -19.60
C SER A 266 -24.38 -10.93 -18.49
N PRO A 267 -23.91 -12.18 -18.31
CA PRO A 267 -23.08 -12.54 -17.18
C PRO A 267 -21.76 -11.78 -17.18
N LEU A 268 -21.34 -11.28 -16.01
CA LEU A 268 -20.03 -10.66 -15.84
C LEU A 268 -18.96 -11.74 -15.84
N THR A 269 -17.77 -11.37 -16.33
CA THR A 269 -16.58 -12.20 -16.08
C THR A 269 -16.26 -12.19 -14.58
N PRO A 270 -15.57 -13.21 -14.04
CA PRO A 270 -15.30 -13.26 -12.61
C PRO A 270 -14.54 -12.04 -12.08
N LEU A 271 -13.65 -11.48 -12.91
CA LEU A 271 -12.84 -10.30 -12.58
C LEU A 271 -13.66 -9.01 -12.57
N GLN A 272 -14.66 -8.89 -13.46
CA GLN A 272 -15.62 -7.78 -13.44
C GLN A 272 -16.55 -7.88 -12.22
N ALA A 273 -16.93 -9.10 -11.82
CA ALA A 273 -17.81 -9.33 -10.69
C ALA A 273 -17.21 -8.88 -9.34
N LEU A 274 -15.89 -8.74 -9.23
CA LEU A 274 -15.23 -8.17 -8.04
C LEU A 274 -15.73 -6.75 -7.72
N GLU A 275 -16.15 -5.97 -8.72
CA GLU A 275 -16.71 -4.63 -8.51
C GLU A 275 -17.98 -4.66 -7.65
N LEU A 276 -18.83 -5.67 -7.86
CA LEU A 276 -20.09 -5.86 -7.12
C LEU A 276 -19.89 -6.35 -5.68
N LEU A 277 -18.64 -6.61 -5.27
CA LEU A 277 -18.26 -6.94 -3.89
C LEU A 277 -17.80 -5.71 -3.09
N LEU A 278 -17.70 -4.55 -3.74
CA LEU A 278 -17.36 -3.29 -3.07
C LEU A 278 -18.44 -2.90 -2.04
N PRO A 279 -18.09 -2.14 -0.97
CA PRO A 279 -19.02 -1.74 0.10
C PRO A 279 -20.28 -1.03 -0.37
N ARG A 280 -20.26 -0.47 -1.58
CA ARG A 280 -21.36 0.26 -2.20
C ARG A 280 -22.54 -0.64 -2.60
N TYR A 281 -22.31 -1.93 -2.78
CA TYR A 281 -23.31 -2.91 -3.20
C TYR A 281 -23.63 -3.83 -2.01
N PRO A 282 -24.50 -3.41 -1.08
CA PRO A 282 -24.86 -4.21 0.08
C PRO A 282 -25.92 -5.29 -0.23
N ASP A 283 -26.74 -5.09 -1.28
CA ASP A 283 -27.88 -5.96 -1.60
C ASP A 283 -27.47 -7.43 -1.74
N MET A 284 -28.15 -8.30 -1.00
CA MET A 284 -27.82 -9.72 -0.91
C MET A 284 -27.96 -10.47 -2.25
N GLU A 285 -28.90 -10.08 -3.11
CA GLU A 285 -29.08 -10.74 -4.41
C GLU A 285 -27.98 -10.31 -5.40
N VAL A 286 -27.58 -9.04 -5.39
CA VAL A 286 -26.41 -8.55 -6.12
C VAL A 286 -25.15 -9.30 -5.67
N ARG A 287 -24.93 -9.42 -4.35
CA ARG A 287 -23.82 -10.20 -3.77
C ARG A 287 -23.86 -11.67 -4.19
N ARG A 288 -25.05 -12.28 -4.24
CA ARG A 288 -25.24 -13.66 -4.70
C ARG A 288 -24.83 -13.84 -6.16
N TYR A 289 -25.22 -12.94 -7.06
CA TYR A 289 -24.81 -12.97 -8.47
C TYR A 289 -23.31 -12.72 -8.63
N ALA A 290 -22.76 -11.76 -7.89
CA ALA A 290 -21.33 -11.50 -7.88
C ALA A 290 -20.54 -12.75 -7.49
N THR A 291 -20.92 -13.40 -6.38
CA THR A 291 -20.32 -14.66 -5.93
C THR A 291 -20.51 -15.78 -6.94
N LYS A 292 -21.69 -15.89 -7.57
CA LYS A 292 -21.94 -16.89 -8.63
C LYS A 292 -20.97 -16.70 -9.80
N TRP A 293 -20.72 -15.47 -10.26
CA TRP A 293 -19.76 -15.20 -11.33
C TRP A 293 -18.31 -15.42 -10.87
N VAL A 294 -17.95 -15.01 -9.65
CA VAL A 294 -16.63 -15.28 -9.04
C VAL A 294 -16.38 -16.78 -8.89
N SER A 295 -17.41 -17.60 -8.66
CA SER A 295 -17.27 -19.05 -8.50
C SER A 295 -16.69 -19.75 -9.73
N ALA A 296 -16.72 -19.11 -10.90
CA ALA A 296 -16.12 -19.63 -12.14
C ALA A 296 -14.58 -19.46 -12.19
N ILE A 297 -13.95 -18.78 -11.22
CA ILE A 297 -12.48 -18.76 -11.10
C ILE A 297 -11.98 -20.17 -10.80
N HIS A 298 -10.95 -20.61 -11.53
CA HIS A 298 -10.30 -21.90 -11.29
C HIS A 298 -9.65 -21.94 -9.91
N LYS A 299 -9.65 -23.10 -9.24
CA LYS A 299 -9.14 -23.26 -7.86
C LYS A 299 -7.70 -22.75 -7.72
N ASP A 300 -6.85 -23.02 -8.70
CA ASP A 300 -5.44 -22.61 -8.70
C ASP A 300 -5.26 -21.09 -8.81
N GLN A 301 -6.21 -20.41 -9.46
CA GLN A 301 -6.20 -18.95 -9.64
C GLN A 301 -6.92 -18.23 -8.49
N LEU A 302 -7.80 -18.91 -7.76
CA LEU A 302 -8.56 -18.32 -6.66
C LEU A 302 -7.64 -17.72 -5.59
N VAL A 303 -6.49 -18.35 -5.34
CA VAL A 303 -5.47 -17.90 -4.39
C VAL A 303 -4.99 -16.48 -4.69
N ASP A 304 -4.90 -16.11 -5.97
CA ASP A 304 -4.49 -14.76 -6.38
C ASP A 304 -5.52 -13.68 -6.03
N PHE A 305 -6.71 -14.05 -5.56
CA PHE A 305 -7.78 -13.12 -5.21
C PHE A 305 -8.29 -13.32 -3.78
N LEU A 306 -7.79 -14.32 -3.04
CA LEU A 306 -8.24 -14.62 -1.67
C LEU A 306 -8.16 -13.41 -0.72
N PRO A 307 -7.09 -12.58 -0.70
CA PRO A 307 -7.05 -11.38 0.12
C PRO A 307 -8.24 -10.45 -0.14
N GLN A 308 -8.56 -10.20 -1.41
CA GLN A 308 -9.66 -9.33 -1.83
C GLN A 308 -11.03 -9.93 -1.50
N LEU A 309 -11.20 -11.24 -1.73
CA LEU A 309 -12.43 -11.95 -1.40
C LEU A 309 -12.68 -12.01 0.12
N LEU A 310 -11.61 -12.14 0.91
CA LEU A 310 -11.70 -12.08 2.36
C LEU A 310 -12.03 -10.66 2.86
N GLN A 311 -11.47 -9.60 2.26
CA GLN A 311 -11.90 -8.24 2.59
C GLN A 311 -13.36 -7.99 2.17
N ALA A 312 -13.82 -8.55 1.05
CA ALA A 312 -15.21 -8.45 0.63
C ALA A 312 -16.20 -9.01 1.66
N LEU A 313 -15.82 -10.04 2.43
CA LEU A 313 -16.64 -10.58 3.52
C LEU A 313 -16.94 -9.55 4.61
N LYS A 314 -16.01 -8.63 4.89
CA LYS A 314 -16.24 -7.53 5.84
C LYS A 314 -17.36 -6.58 5.39
N HIS A 315 -17.71 -6.62 4.11
CA HIS A 315 -18.76 -5.80 3.53
C HIS A 315 -20.10 -6.56 3.41
N ASP A 316 -20.16 -7.85 3.73
CA ASP A 316 -21.40 -8.62 3.72
C ASP A 316 -22.24 -8.28 4.94
N THR A 317 -23.53 -8.02 4.75
CA THR A 317 -24.43 -7.60 5.83
C THR A 317 -24.69 -8.67 6.87
N TYR A 318 -24.63 -9.94 6.47
CA TYR A 318 -24.97 -11.07 7.32
C TYR A 318 -23.88 -12.13 7.23
N GLU A 319 -23.61 -12.79 8.36
CA GLU A 319 -22.54 -13.80 8.50
C GLU A 319 -22.71 -14.98 7.53
N ALA A 320 -23.94 -15.45 7.34
CA ALA A 320 -24.29 -16.50 6.38
C ALA A 320 -24.41 -15.93 4.96
N SER A 321 -23.29 -15.50 4.38
CA SER A 321 -23.24 -14.90 3.06
C SER A 321 -22.91 -15.91 1.95
N PRO A 322 -23.30 -15.65 0.69
CA PRO A 322 -22.89 -16.46 -0.46
C PRO A 322 -21.36 -16.57 -0.57
N MET A 323 -20.63 -15.48 -0.29
CA MET A 323 -19.17 -15.47 -0.38
C MET A 323 -18.53 -16.36 0.69
N ALA A 324 -19.04 -16.33 1.93
CA ALA A 324 -18.55 -17.18 3.01
C ALA A 324 -18.73 -18.67 2.64
N ASN A 325 -19.91 -19.02 2.13
CA ASN A 325 -20.20 -20.37 1.64
C ASN A 325 -19.26 -20.79 0.50
N LEU A 326 -18.98 -19.89 -0.45
CA LEU A 326 -18.04 -20.17 -1.55
C LEU A 326 -16.64 -20.46 -1.01
N LEU A 327 -16.10 -19.59 -0.14
CA LEU A 327 -14.75 -19.74 0.40
C LEU A 327 -14.59 -21.02 1.24
N LEU A 328 -15.58 -21.33 2.07
CA LEU A 328 -15.61 -22.58 2.84
C LEU A 328 -15.71 -23.82 1.94
N SER A 329 -16.57 -23.79 0.92
CA SER A 329 -16.67 -24.91 -0.02
C SER A 329 -15.36 -25.13 -0.78
N ARG A 330 -14.71 -24.04 -1.21
CA ARG A 330 -13.43 -24.10 -1.93
C ARG A 330 -12.26 -24.56 -1.06
N SER A 331 -12.25 -24.21 0.23
CA SER A 331 -11.21 -24.69 1.15
C SER A 331 -11.34 -26.20 1.41
N LEU A 332 -12.56 -26.73 1.51
CA LEU A 332 -12.80 -28.17 1.62
C LEU A 332 -12.43 -28.95 0.35
N GLU A 333 -12.38 -28.28 -0.80
CA GLU A 333 -12.06 -28.87 -2.10
C GLU A 333 -10.58 -28.79 -2.50
N SER A 334 -9.78 -27.94 -1.85
CA SER A 334 -8.39 -27.68 -2.23
C SER A 334 -7.52 -27.35 -1.02
N PRO A 335 -6.53 -28.22 -0.68
CA PRO A 335 -5.59 -27.96 0.40
C PRO A 335 -4.82 -26.64 0.23
N ARG A 336 -4.49 -26.26 -1.01
CA ARG A 336 -3.84 -24.99 -1.33
C ARG A 336 -4.72 -23.80 -0.94
N VAL A 337 -6.00 -23.82 -1.31
CA VAL A 337 -6.95 -22.76 -0.93
C VAL A 337 -7.12 -22.73 0.58
N ALA A 338 -7.28 -23.88 1.23
CA ALA A 338 -7.42 -23.96 2.69
C ALA A 338 -6.20 -23.37 3.41
N HIS A 339 -4.99 -23.73 2.98
CA HIS A 339 -3.73 -23.25 3.55
C HIS A 339 -3.61 -21.72 3.46
N HIS A 340 -3.79 -21.14 2.26
CA HIS A 340 -3.68 -19.70 2.10
C HIS A 340 -4.81 -18.95 2.84
N LEU A 341 -6.04 -19.48 2.83
CA LEU A 341 -7.16 -18.89 3.56
C LEU A 341 -6.89 -18.88 5.07
N TYR A 342 -6.33 -19.97 5.61
CA TYR A 342 -5.93 -20.06 7.02
C TYR A 342 -4.92 -18.95 7.39
N TRP A 343 -3.86 -18.76 6.60
CA TRP A 343 -2.85 -17.73 6.89
C TRP A 343 -3.37 -16.29 6.76
N LEU A 344 -4.34 -16.06 5.88
CA LEU A 344 -5.01 -14.76 5.81
C LEU A 344 -5.94 -14.51 7.01
N LEU A 345 -6.53 -15.57 7.58
CA LEU A 345 -7.43 -15.50 8.72
C LEU A 345 -6.72 -15.50 10.08
N VAL A 346 -5.54 -16.13 10.20
CA VAL A 346 -4.87 -16.41 11.48
C VAL A 346 -4.71 -15.15 12.36
N HIS A 347 -4.54 -13.98 11.75
CA HIS A 347 -4.42 -12.70 12.45
C HIS A 347 -5.69 -12.27 13.20
N ASN A 348 -6.84 -12.83 12.82
CA ASN A 348 -8.16 -12.51 13.39
C ASN A 348 -8.72 -13.66 14.24
N LEU A 349 -8.04 -14.82 14.29
CA LEU A 349 -8.51 -15.97 15.06
C LEU A 349 -7.97 -15.91 16.50
N PRO A 350 -8.82 -16.10 17.53
CA PRO A 350 -8.36 -16.21 18.91
C PRO A 350 -7.65 -17.56 19.15
N GLY A 351 -6.58 -17.58 19.94
CA GLY A 351 -5.90 -18.79 20.40
C GLY A 351 -4.44 -18.94 19.95
N GLU A 352 -3.80 -20.03 20.38
CA GLU A 352 -2.44 -20.42 19.95
C GLU A 352 -2.50 -20.94 18.50
N SER A 353 -1.56 -20.49 17.67
CA SER A 353 -1.46 -20.96 16.28
C SER A 353 -0.96 -22.41 16.28
N PRO A 354 -1.60 -23.37 15.57
CA PRO A 354 -1.15 -24.76 15.48
C PRO A 354 0.29 -24.95 14.98
N GLN A 355 0.92 -23.92 14.40
CA GLN A 355 2.33 -23.96 14.00
C GLN A 355 3.24 -23.31 15.04
N ASN A 356 3.57 -24.08 16.09
CA ASN A 356 4.45 -23.69 17.21
C ASN A 356 5.82 -23.14 16.78
N THR A 357 6.28 -23.45 15.56
CA THR A 357 7.56 -22.96 15.04
C THR A 357 7.58 -21.46 14.81
N ILE A 358 6.46 -20.81 14.50
CA ILE A 358 6.43 -19.37 14.23
C ILE A 358 6.75 -18.55 15.48
N GLU A 359 6.32 -19.01 16.66
CA GLU A 359 6.62 -18.34 17.92
C GLU A 359 8.09 -18.52 18.30
N ALA A 360 8.62 -19.75 18.19
CA ALA A 360 10.04 -20.01 18.40
C ALA A 360 10.95 -19.20 17.46
N LEU A 361 10.54 -19.01 16.20
CA LEU A 361 11.24 -18.15 15.24
C LEU A 361 11.15 -16.66 15.60
N ALA A 362 10.01 -16.20 16.13
CA ALA A 362 9.84 -14.84 16.61
C ALA A 362 10.75 -14.57 17.82
N ASP A 363 10.82 -15.50 18.76
CA ASP A 363 11.69 -15.43 19.93
C ASP A 363 13.17 -15.46 19.55
N ALA A 364 13.54 -16.30 18.58
CA ALA A 364 14.89 -16.35 18.02
C ALA A 364 15.27 -14.99 17.39
N ALA A 365 14.39 -14.41 16.57
CA ALA A 365 14.62 -13.11 15.94
C ALA A 365 14.78 -11.99 16.98
N GLN A 366 13.94 -12.01 18.02
CA GLN A 366 14.02 -11.03 19.11
C GLN A 366 15.32 -11.18 19.92
N SER A 367 15.73 -12.42 20.22
CA SER A 367 16.97 -12.72 20.93
C SER A 367 18.20 -12.25 20.15
N VAL A 368 18.21 -12.43 18.83
CA VAL A 368 19.27 -11.92 17.94
C VAL A 368 19.33 -10.39 17.97
N LYS A 369 18.18 -9.71 17.93
CA LYS A 369 18.13 -8.23 18.00
C LYS A 369 18.67 -7.67 19.31
N GLN A 370 18.34 -8.30 20.43
CA GLN A 370 18.78 -7.88 21.76
C GLN A 370 20.24 -8.25 22.05
N SER A 371 20.81 -9.20 21.31
CA SER A 371 22.20 -9.62 21.46
C SER A 371 23.17 -8.56 20.94
N LYS A 372 24.30 -8.41 21.64
CA LYS A 372 25.46 -7.68 21.13
C LYS A 372 25.89 -8.26 19.79
N GLU A 373 26.36 -7.41 18.88
CA GLU A 373 26.71 -7.81 17.51
C GLU A 373 27.64 -9.02 17.44
N SER A 374 28.71 -9.04 18.26
CA SER A 374 29.66 -10.16 18.34
C SER A 374 29.06 -11.49 18.79
N MET A 375 27.88 -11.47 19.42
CA MET A 375 27.20 -12.65 19.95
C MET A 375 26.03 -13.11 19.08
N ARG A 376 25.55 -12.27 18.14
CA ARG A 376 24.33 -12.52 17.35
C ARG A 376 24.31 -13.88 16.66
N GLN A 377 25.41 -14.24 15.99
CA GLN A 377 25.49 -15.53 15.29
C GLN A 377 25.45 -16.72 16.25
N LYS A 378 26.08 -16.61 17.44
CA LYS A 378 26.04 -17.67 18.46
C LYS A 378 24.63 -17.82 19.03
N THR A 379 23.96 -16.70 19.33
CA THR A 379 22.56 -16.69 19.79
C THR A 379 21.62 -17.31 18.75
N LEU A 380 21.83 -16.99 17.46
CA LEU A 380 21.04 -17.57 16.38
C LEU A 380 21.21 -19.09 16.31
N VAL A 381 22.44 -19.59 16.35
CA VAL A 381 22.73 -21.04 16.34
C VAL A 381 22.01 -21.76 17.47
N GLN A 382 22.11 -21.27 18.70
CA GLN A 382 21.43 -21.84 19.87
C GLN A 382 19.90 -21.84 19.70
N SER A 383 19.34 -20.75 19.16
CA SER A 383 17.89 -20.65 18.93
C SER A 383 17.42 -21.61 17.83
N MET A 384 18.23 -21.80 16.77
CA MET A 384 17.91 -22.72 15.69
C MET A 384 18.03 -24.20 16.11
N GLU A 385 18.82 -24.54 17.13
CA GLU A 385 18.83 -25.89 17.72
C GLU A 385 17.48 -26.22 18.36
N VAL A 386 16.86 -25.27 19.06
CA VAL A 386 15.52 -25.42 19.64
C VAL A 386 14.48 -25.61 18.53
N VAL A 387 14.52 -24.78 17.49
CA VAL A 387 13.60 -24.91 16.34
C VAL A 387 13.79 -26.25 15.62
N ASN A 388 15.04 -26.70 15.46
CA ASN A 388 15.34 -28.00 14.87
C ASN A 388 14.76 -29.16 15.70
N GLN A 389 14.86 -29.09 17.03
CA GLN A 389 14.27 -30.09 17.91
C GLN A 389 12.75 -30.15 17.75
N ILE A 390 12.07 -28.99 17.77
CA ILE A 390 10.62 -28.90 17.57
C ILE A 390 10.21 -29.56 16.24
N LEU A 391 10.92 -29.24 15.15
CA LEU A 391 10.62 -29.78 13.83
C LEU A 391 10.92 -31.28 13.68
N THR A 392 11.92 -31.78 14.41
CA THR A 392 12.24 -33.22 14.43
C THR A 392 11.14 -34.01 15.16
N GLU A 393 10.59 -33.44 16.24
CA GLU A 393 9.50 -34.05 17.01
C GLU A 393 8.14 -33.90 16.30
N ARG A 394 7.92 -32.76 15.63
CA ARG A 394 6.66 -32.39 14.96
C ARG A 394 6.95 -31.73 13.61
N PRO A 395 7.13 -32.51 12.54
CA PRO A 395 7.21 -31.99 11.18
C PRO A 395 5.98 -31.16 10.80
N THR A 396 6.16 -30.17 9.93
CA THR A 396 5.08 -29.30 9.45
C THR A 396 5.36 -28.76 8.05
N SER A 397 4.34 -28.28 7.35
CA SER A 397 4.53 -27.47 6.15
C SER A 397 4.78 -26.00 6.49
N LEU A 398 5.66 -25.35 5.72
CA LEU A 398 5.94 -23.92 5.87
C LEU A 398 4.71 -23.07 5.47
N PRO A 399 4.55 -21.87 6.06
CA PRO A 399 3.52 -20.92 5.64
C PRO A 399 3.55 -20.58 4.15
N LEU A 400 4.74 -20.63 3.53
CA LEU A 400 4.96 -20.32 2.12
C LEU A 400 4.18 -21.24 1.17
N GLY A 401 3.92 -22.49 1.55
CA GLY A 401 3.11 -23.41 0.75
C GLY A 401 2.89 -24.75 1.43
N PRO A 402 1.71 -25.39 1.26
CA PRO A 402 1.41 -26.68 1.87
C PRO A 402 2.34 -27.81 1.39
N GLU A 403 2.91 -27.68 0.19
CA GLU A 403 3.88 -28.61 -0.40
C GLU A 403 5.29 -28.53 0.22
N LEU A 404 5.59 -27.48 0.99
CA LEU A 404 6.89 -27.24 1.59
C LEU A 404 6.97 -27.87 2.99
N GLU A 405 6.87 -29.20 3.04
CA GLU A 405 7.05 -29.97 4.28
C GLU A 405 8.50 -29.87 4.77
N VAL A 406 8.68 -29.68 6.07
CA VAL A 406 9.98 -29.58 6.73
C VAL A 406 10.03 -30.43 8.00
N VAL A 407 11.16 -31.10 8.19
CA VAL A 407 11.44 -32.05 9.29
C VAL A 407 12.60 -31.59 10.20
N GLY A 408 13.22 -30.45 9.90
CA GLY A 408 14.34 -29.93 10.68
C GLY A 408 14.92 -28.62 10.14
N VAL A 409 16.03 -28.18 10.72
CA VAL A 409 16.80 -26.99 10.33
C VAL A 409 18.28 -27.33 10.21
N SER A 410 18.90 -26.92 9.11
CA SER A 410 20.35 -26.94 8.94
C SER A 410 20.99 -25.77 9.68
N VAL A 411 21.09 -25.89 11.00
CA VAL A 411 21.54 -24.83 11.95
C VAL A 411 22.79 -24.08 11.48
N ARG A 412 23.81 -24.81 10.99
CA ARG A 412 25.09 -24.21 10.57
C ARG A 412 24.98 -23.29 9.36
N ASN A 413 23.97 -23.49 8.51
CA ASN A 413 23.75 -22.69 7.31
C ASN A 413 22.84 -21.48 7.59
N CYS A 414 22.25 -21.39 8.79
CA CYS A 414 21.43 -20.26 9.18
C CYS A 414 22.29 -19.02 9.47
N SER A 415 21.79 -17.87 9.05
CA SER A 415 22.42 -16.57 9.26
C SER A 415 21.34 -15.51 9.45
N TYR A 416 21.73 -14.24 9.54
CA TYR A 416 20.79 -13.11 9.54
C TYR A 416 21.26 -12.06 8.52
N PHE A 417 20.34 -11.23 8.05
CA PHE A 417 20.66 -10.09 7.19
C PHE A 417 21.01 -8.87 8.02
N ASN A 418 22.06 -8.14 7.66
CA ASN A 418 22.46 -6.89 8.30
C ASN A 418 21.56 -5.73 7.84
N SER A 419 20.32 -5.73 8.33
CA SER A 419 19.37 -4.63 8.14
C SER A 419 18.78 -4.19 9.49
N ASN A 420 17.96 -3.14 9.48
CA ASN A 420 17.38 -2.56 10.70
C ASN A 420 16.60 -3.60 11.55
N THR A 421 15.91 -4.54 10.90
CA THR A 421 15.10 -5.55 11.60
C THR A 421 15.79 -6.91 11.76
N LEU A 422 17.07 -7.03 11.36
CA LEU A 422 17.86 -8.28 11.40
C LEU A 422 17.07 -9.55 11.01
N PRO A 423 16.46 -9.61 9.80
CA PRO A 423 15.71 -10.78 9.35
C PRO A 423 16.57 -12.05 9.39
N LEU A 424 15.98 -13.17 9.79
CA LEU A 424 16.66 -14.46 9.86
C LEU A 424 16.65 -15.13 8.49
N LYS A 425 17.81 -15.64 8.06
CA LYS A 425 17.95 -16.54 6.91
C LYS A 425 18.03 -17.96 7.43
N ILE A 426 17.00 -18.76 7.17
CA ILE A 426 16.84 -20.11 7.70
C ILE A 426 16.93 -21.10 6.55
N HIS A 427 17.68 -22.19 6.75
CA HIS A 427 17.70 -23.32 5.82
C HIS A 427 17.01 -24.50 6.48
N PHE A 428 15.73 -24.68 6.17
CA PHE A 428 14.98 -25.84 6.63
C PHE A 428 15.43 -27.10 5.89
N VAL A 429 15.14 -28.27 6.47
CA VAL A 429 15.42 -29.58 5.89
C VAL A 429 14.09 -30.24 5.53
N GLY A 430 13.91 -30.58 4.26
CA GLY A 430 12.77 -31.34 3.78
C GLY A 430 12.87 -32.84 4.11
N PRO A 431 11.77 -33.62 3.96
CA PRO A 431 11.76 -35.06 4.22
C PRO A 431 12.79 -35.85 3.39
N ASP A 432 13.14 -35.35 2.21
CA ASP A 432 14.14 -35.91 1.29
C ASP A 432 15.59 -35.50 1.63
N GLY A 433 15.79 -34.69 2.67
CA GLY A 433 17.08 -34.09 3.03
C GLY A 433 17.44 -32.84 2.23
N GLY A 434 16.59 -32.40 1.30
CA GLY A 434 16.76 -31.16 0.55
C GLY A 434 16.69 -29.92 1.44
N LEU A 435 17.45 -28.87 1.09
CA LEU A 435 17.39 -27.61 1.82
C LEU A 435 16.27 -26.72 1.25
N VAL A 436 15.41 -26.23 2.13
CA VAL A 436 14.33 -25.29 1.82
C VAL A 436 14.67 -23.95 2.47
N PRO A 437 15.32 -23.01 1.74
CA PRO A 437 15.71 -21.74 2.30
C PRO A 437 14.54 -20.76 2.39
N ALA A 438 14.42 -20.05 3.51
CA ALA A 438 13.43 -19.01 3.71
C ALA A 438 13.98 -17.88 4.58
N ILE A 439 13.33 -16.72 4.48
CA ILE A 439 13.60 -15.56 5.32
C ILE A 439 12.45 -15.44 6.32
N PHE A 440 12.77 -15.33 7.61
CA PHE A 440 11.80 -14.98 8.63
C PHE A 440 12.03 -13.54 9.09
N LYS A 441 11.02 -12.69 8.93
CA LYS A 441 11.06 -11.27 9.29
C LYS A 441 10.18 -11.05 10.51
N SER A 442 10.74 -10.38 11.51
CA SER A 442 10.02 -9.93 12.71
C SER A 442 10.28 -8.44 12.88
N GLY A 443 9.27 -7.66 13.22
CA GLY A 443 9.32 -6.20 13.38
C GLY A 443 8.76 -5.38 12.21
N ASP A 444 8.51 -5.99 11.06
CA ASP A 444 7.97 -5.33 9.86
C ASP A 444 6.62 -5.94 9.45
N ASP A 445 5.72 -5.10 8.96
CA ASP A 445 4.43 -5.54 8.42
C ASP A 445 4.57 -5.99 6.96
N LEU A 446 4.43 -7.30 6.73
CA LEU A 446 4.57 -7.91 5.40
C LEU A 446 3.29 -7.88 4.57
N GLN A 447 2.18 -7.33 5.07
CA GLN A 447 0.93 -7.25 4.30
C GLN A 447 1.08 -6.38 3.05
N GLN A 448 1.91 -5.33 3.11
CA GLN A 448 2.23 -4.48 1.96
C GLN A 448 3.03 -5.24 0.89
N ASP A 449 4.07 -5.98 1.29
CA ASP A 449 4.86 -6.82 0.39
C ASP A 449 4.00 -7.89 -0.28
N MET A 450 3.18 -8.59 0.50
CA MET A 450 2.26 -9.62 -0.02
C MET A 450 1.30 -9.03 -1.08
N LEU A 451 0.66 -7.89 -0.79
CA LEU A 451 -0.26 -7.25 -1.73
C LEU A 451 0.47 -6.76 -2.99
N THR A 452 1.66 -6.18 -2.85
CA THR A 452 2.45 -5.71 -3.99
C THR A 452 2.85 -6.86 -4.90
N LEU A 453 3.38 -7.94 -4.35
CA LEU A 453 3.75 -9.15 -5.08
C LEU A 453 2.55 -9.79 -5.78
N GLN A 454 1.38 -9.80 -5.11
CA GLN A 454 0.13 -10.26 -5.69
C GLN A 454 -0.26 -9.42 -6.92
N LEU A 455 -0.20 -8.09 -6.84
CA LEU A 455 -0.52 -7.22 -7.97
C LEU A 455 0.47 -7.39 -9.12
N VAL A 456 1.76 -7.58 -8.83
CA VAL A 456 2.79 -7.90 -9.86
C VAL A 456 2.48 -9.23 -10.54
N ARG A 457 2.07 -10.27 -9.80
CA ARG A 457 1.63 -11.56 -10.38
C ARG A 457 0.43 -11.41 -11.28
N VAL A 458 -0.53 -10.56 -10.91
CA VAL A 458 -1.69 -10.27 -11.75
C VAL A 458 -1.25 -9.57 -13.04
N MET A 459 -0.38 -8.57 -12.97
CA MET A 459 0.18 -7.91 -14.16
C MET A 459 0.89 -8.91 -15.08
N ASP A 460 1.71 -9.80 -14.52
CA ASP A 460 2.41 -10.85 -15.27
C ASP A 460 1.43 -11.78 -16.00
N LYS A 461 0.37 -12.24 -15.33
CA LYS A 461 -0.68 -13.04 -15.96
C LYS A 461 -1.41 -12.30 -17.09
N LEU A 462 -1.60 -10.98 -16.96
CA LEU A 462 -2.19 -10.17 -18.02
C LEU A 462 -1.26 -10.05 -19.23
N TRP A 463 0.03 -9.84 -19.01
CA TRP A 463 1.03 -9.79 -20.09
C TRP A 463 1.14 -11.13 -20.81
N LEU A 464 1.26 -12.24 -20.07
CA LEU A 464 1.34 -13.59 -20.64
C LEU A 464 0.10 -13.94 -21.47
N LYS A 465 -1.10 -13.52 -21.03
CA LYS A 465 -2.35 -13.73 -21.77
C LYS A 465 -2.37 -13.02 -23.13
N GLU A 466 -1.71 -11.88 -23.24
CA GLU A 466 -1.56 -11.13 -24.50
C GLU A 466 -0.30 -11.54 -25.28
N GLY A 467 0.39 -12.62 -24.87
CA GLY A 467 1.58 -13.15 -25.54
C GLY A 467 2.88 -12.40 -25.24
N LEU A 468 2.89 -11.54 -24.22
CA LEU A 468 4.05 -10.77 -23.79
C LEU A 468 4.67 -11.39 -22.53
N ASP A 469 5.75 -12.16 -22.68
CA ASP A 469 6.47 -12.73 -21.55
C ASP A 469 7.62 -11.80 -21.11
N LEU A 470 7.38 -11.03 -20.05
CA LEU A 470 8.37 -10.11 -19.47
C LEU A 470 9.31 -10.77 -18.47
N LYS A 471 9.27 -12.11 -18.31
CA LYS A 471 10.17 -12.86 -17.43
C LYS A 471 10.17 -12.32 -15.99
N MET A 472 8.98 -12.01 -15.47
CA MET A 472 8.83 -11.51 -14.11
C MET A 472 9.23 -12.58 -13.09
N VAL A 473 9.97 -12.18 -12.05
CA VAL A 473 10.32 -13.07 -10.93
C VAL A 473 9.57 -12.60 -9.70
N THR A 474 8.54 -13.34 -9.29
CA THR A 474 7.85 -13.11 -8.03
C THR A 474 8.17 -14.22 -7.05
N PHE A 475 8.00 -13.96 -5.76
CA PHE A 475 8.34 -14.89 -4.68
C PHE A 475 7.26 -14.81 -3.59
N ASP A 476 7.09 -15.87 -2.82
CA ASP A 476 6.05 -15.92 -1.80
C ASP A 476 6.42 -15.10 -0.56
N CYS A 477 5.43 -14.36 -0.07
CA CYS A 477 5.52 -13.52 1.12
C CYS A 477 4.23 -13.71 1.91
N VAL A 478 4.33 -14.31 3.09
CA VAL A 478 3.18 -14.71 3.90
C VAL A 478 3.28 -14.07 5.28
N PRO A 479 2.40 -13.09 5.60
CA PRO A 479 2.27 -12.56 6.96
C PRO A 479 1.77 -13.66 7.90
N THR A 480 2.51 -13.95 8.97
CA THR A 480 2.17 -15.01 9.94
C THR A 480 1.71 -14.47 11.30
N GLY A 481 1.81 -13.16 11.52
CA GLY A 481 1.20 -12.46 12.64
C GLY A 481 1.44 -10.95 12.56
N HIS A 482 1.08 -10.21 13.62
CA HIS A 482 1.34 -8.78 13.70
C HIS A 482 2.84 -8.48 13.55
N LYS A 483 3.21 -7.69 12.54
CA LYS A 483 4.60 -7.31 12.21
C LYS A 483 5.57 -8.50 12.13
N LYS A 484 5.10 -9.66 11.64
CA LYS A 484 5.95 -10.83 11.42
C LYS A 484 5.46 -11.68 10.25
N GLY A 485 6.39 -12.37 9.59
CA GLY A 485 6.04 -13.31 8.53
C GLY A 485 7.25 -13.96 7.87
N MET A 486 6.97 -14.74 6.84
CA MET A 486 7.95 -15.54 6.14
C MET A 486 7.98 -15.15 4.65
N ILE A 487 9.19 -15.11 4.09
CA ILE A 487 9.45 -14.76 2.70
C ILE A 487 10.28 -15.87 2.07
N GLU A 488 9.94 -16.28 0.86
CA GLU A 488 10.73 -17.20 0.04
C GLU A 488 12.09 -16.59 -0.28
N LEU A 489 13.17 -17.37 -0.12
CA LEU A 489 14.50 -16.93 -0.54
C LEU A 489 14.72 -17.27 -2.01
N VAL A 490 14.74 -16.25 -2.87
CA VAL A 490 15.14 -16.43 -4.29
C VAL A 490 16.63 -16.78 -4.38
N THR A 491 16.95 -17.95 -4.90
CA THR A 491 18.33 -18.43 -5.09
C THR A 491 18.96 -17.88 -6.37
N ASP A 492 20.28 -18.01 -6.46
CA ASP A 492 21.09 -17.63 -7.63
C ASP A 492 20.92 -16.15 -8.01
N ALA A 493 20.73 -15.30 -7.00
CA ALA A 493 20.48 -13.88 -7.15
C ALA A 493 21.36 -13.07 -6.21
N GLU A 494 21.77 -11.89 -6.65
CA GLU A 494 22.53 -10.92 -5.86
C GLU A 494 21.92 -9.53 -5.97
N THR A 495 22.09 -8.70 -4.93
CA THR A 495 21.67 -7.30 -4.98
C THR A 495 22.57 -6.53 -5.94
N LEU A 496 22.01 -5.51 -6.62
CA LEU A 496 22.82 -4.64 -7.48
C LEU A 496 23.91 -3.93 -6.69
N ARG A 497 23.68 -3.63 -5.41
CA ARG A 497 24.74 -3.10 -4.53
C ARG A 497 25.93 -4.03 -4.46
N LYS A 498 25.72 -5.32 -4.20
CA LYS A 498 26.83 -6.29 -4.10
C LYS A 498 27.63 -6.35 -5.40
N ILE A 499 26.95 -6.35 -6.53
CA ILE A 499 27.57 -6.35 -7.88
C ILE A 499 28.37 -5.06 -8.11
N GLN A 500 27.79 -3.90 -7.80
CA GLN A 500 28.44 -2.60 -8.04
C GLN A 500 29.63 -2.37 -7.11
N VAL A 501 29.57 -2.81 -5.85
CA VAL A 501 30.64 -2.60 -4.87
C VAL A 501 31.91 -3.41 -5.20
N GLU A 502 31.83 -4.48 -6.01
CA GLU A 502 33.03 -5.15 -6.57
C GLU A 502 33.93 -4.16 -7.34
N TRP A 503 33.36 -3.05 -7.83
CA TRP A 503 34.08 -1.98 -8.53
C TRP A 503 34.48 -0.79 -7.64
N GLY A 504 34.41 -0.97 -6.32
CA GLY A 504 34.62 0.05 -5.31
C GLY A 504 33.36 0.85 -4.95
N LEU A 505 33.49 1.76 -3.98
CA LEU A 505 32.37 2.54 -3.43
C LEU A 505 31.58 3.33 -4.49
N THR A 506 32.25 3.76 -5.56
CA THR A 506 31.68 4.52 -6.68
C THR A 506 31.21 3.65 -7.84
N GLY A 507 31.13 2.34 -7.66
CA GLY A 507 30.71 1.40 -8.71
C GLY A 507 29.33 1.71 -9.30
N SER A 508 28.41 2.28 -8.53
CA SER A 508 27.08 2.71 -9.01
C SER A 508 27.10 3.85 -10.04
N PHE A 509 28.23 4.54 -10.22
CA PHE A 509 28.44 5.56 -11.26
C PHE A 509 29.19 5.03 -12.48
N LYS A 510 29.58 3.75 -12.49
CA LYS A 510 30.23 3.11 -13.65
C LYS A 510 29.17 2.41 -14.48
N ASP A 511 29.34 2.40 -15.79
CA ASP A 511 28.34 1.86 -16.72
C ASP A 511 28.45 0.33 -16.93
N LYS A 512 29.61 -0.27 -16.63
CA LYS A 512 29.92 -1.67 -16.93
C LYS A 512 29.63 -2.74 -15.85
N PRO A 513 29.48 -2.43 -14.53
CA PRO A 513 29.44 -3.47 -13.49
C PRO A 513 28.43 -4.60 -13.73
N ILE A 514 27.20 -4.26 -14.12
CA ILE A 514 26.14 -5.25 -14.36
C ILE A 514 26.47 -6.13 -15.57
N ALA A 515 26.91 -5.52 -16.68
CA ALA A 515 27.24 -6.23 -17.91
C ALA A 515 28.41 -7.21 -17.71
N GLU A 516 29.45 -6.80 -16.97
CA GLU A 516 30.61 -7.65 -16.69
C GLU A 516 30.28 -8.77 -15.70
N TRP A 517 29.43 -8.50 -14.70
CA TRP A 517 28.92 -9.55 -13.81
C TRP A 517 28.11 -10.60 -14.59
N LEU A 518 27.21 -10.18 -15.47
CA LEU A 518 26.45 -11.10 -16.32
C LEU A 518 27.36 -11.94 -17.23
N ALA A 519 28.41 -11.35 -17.81
CA ALA A 519 29.39 -12.06 -18.63
C ALA A 519 30.19 -13.08 -17.82
N LYS A 520 30.51 -12.76 -16.56
CA LYS A 520 31.19 -13.68 -15.64
C LYS A 520 30.31 -14.89 -15.27
N GLN A 521 29.01 -14.67 -15.06
CA GLN A 521 28.07 -15.75 -14.74
C GLN A 521 27.65 -16.59 -15.96
N ASN A 522 27.81 -16.04 -17.17
CA ASN A 522 27.37 -16.65 -18.42
C ASN A 522 28.53 -16.66 -19.44
N PRO A 523 29.48 -17.61 -19.33
CA PRO A 523 30.74 -17.56 -20.09
C PRO A 523 30.56 -17.75 -21.60
N SER A 524 29.52 -18.46 -22.04
CA SER A 524 29.27 -18.62 -23.47
C SER A 524 28.50 -17.42 -24.04
N GLN A 525 28.80 -17.07 -25.30
CA GLN A 525 28.11 -15.97 -25.99
C GLN A 525 26.58 -16.15 -26.03
N LEU A 526 26.12 -17.41 -26.18
CA LEU A 526 24.69 -17.73 -26.23
C LEU A 526 24.03 -17.55 -24.86
N GLU A 527 24.66 -18.01 -23.77
CA GLU A 527 24.14 -17.82 -22.41
C GLU A 527 24.14 -16.34 -22.03
N TYR A 528 25.21 -15.61 -22.34
CA TYR A 528 25.28 -14.18 -22.09
C TYR A 528 24.18 -13.43 -22.82
N GLN A 529 23.95 -13.72 -24.10
CA GLN A 529 22.89 -13.08 -24.86
C GLN A 529 21.51 -13.39 -24.26
N ARG A 530 21.25 -14.64 -23.85
CA ARG A 530 20.00 -15.01 -23.15
C ARG A 530 19.84 -14.25 -21.83
N ALA A 531 20.91 -14.08 -21.06
CA ALA A 531 20.86 -13.35 -19.81
C ALA A 531 20.60 -11.85 -20.04
N VAL A 532 21.20 -11.24 -21.06
CA VAL A 532 20.91 -9.86 -21.47
C VAL A 532 19.46 -9.70 -21.96
N ASP A 533 18.93 -10.68 -22.70
CA ASP A 533 17.54 -10.67 -23.16
C ASP A 533 16.58 -10.76 -21.96
N ASN A 534 16.82 -11.69 -21.02
CA ASN A 534 16.05 -11.80 -19.77
C ASN A 534 16.12 -10.51 -18.94
N PHE A 535 17.30 -9.88 -18.86
CA PHE A 535 17.49 -8.60 -18.17
C PHE A 535 16.65 -7.50 -18.80
N THR A 536 16.67 -7.41 -20.13
CA THR A 536 15.95 -6.37 -20.88
C THR A 536 14.44 -6.47 -20.67
N VAL A 537 13.87 -7.68 -20.80
CA VAL A 537 12.43 -7.88 -20.69
C VAL A 537 11.93 -7.77 -19.23
N SER A 538 12.67 -8.29 -18.25
CA SER A 538 12.32 -8.18 -16.83
C SER A 538 12.48 -6.75 -16.29
N CYS A 539 13.50 -6.02 -16.76
CA CYS A 539 13.65 -4.60 -16.46
C CYS A 539 12.48 -3.78 -17.03
N ALA A 540 11.97 -4.11 -18.22
CA ALA A 540 10.80 -3.45 -18.80
C ALA A 540 9.54 -3.70 -17.95
N GLY A 541 9.30 -4.97 -17.55
CA GLY A 541 8.17 -5.33 -16.69
C GLY A 541 8.19 -4.63 -15.33
N TYR A 542 9.35 -4.63 -14.64
CA TYR A 542 9.48 -3.92 -13.36
C TYR A 542 9.44 -2.40 -13.49
N SER A 543 9.93 -1.83 -14.60
CA SER A 543 9.78 -0.38 -14.86
C SER A 543 8.30 0.03 -14.92
N VAL A 544 7.47 -0.77 -15.58
CA VAL A 544 6.02 -0.55 -15.67
C VAL A 544 5.33 -0.80 -14.32
N ALA A 545 5.61 -1.94 -13.68
CA ALA A 545 4.97 -2.30 -12.41
C ALA A 545 5.26 -1.29 -11.29
N THR A 546 6.53 -0.89 -11.14
CA THR A 546 6.94 0.07 -10.10
C THR A 546 6.40 1.47 -10.34
N TYR A 547 6.26 1.89 -11.60
CA TYR A 547 5.59 3.14 -11.95
C TYR A 547 4.11 3.12 -11.57
N ILE A 548 3.36 2.12 -12.03
CA ILE A 548 1.90 2.03 -11.80
C ILE A 548 1.60 1.96 -10.30
N LEU A 549 2.35 1.14 -9.57
CA LEU A 549 2.17 0.94 -8.13
C LEU A 549 2.85 2.03 -7.28
N GLY A 550 3.57 2.98 -7.89
CA GLY A 550 4.26 4.06 -7.17
C GLY A 550 5.20 3.54 -6.10
N ILE A 551 5.98 2.50 -6.41
CA ILE A 551 6.89 1.87 -5.43
C ILE A 551 8.06 2.83 -5.17
N CYS A 552 8.15 3.28 -3.92
CA CYS A 552 9.13 4.26 -3.45
C CYS A 552 10.39 3.58 -2.90
N ASP A 553 11.39 4.39 -2.53
CA ASP A 553 12.62 3.91 -1.84
C ASP A 553 13.36 2.81 -2.63
N ARG A 554 13.39 2.95 -3.96
CA ARG A 554 14.09 2.03 -4.85
C ARG A 554 15.56 2.41 -4.90
N HIS A 555 16.37 1.62 -4.20
CA HIS A 555 17.83 1.69 -4.19
C HIS A 555 18.45 0.34 -4.61
N ASN A 556 19.75 0.33 -4.89
CA ASN A 556 20.49 -0.85 -5.39
C ASN A 556 20.52 -2.06 -4.44
N ASP A 557 20.25 -1.89 -3.14
CA ASP A 557 19.99 -3.03 -2.24
C ASP A 557 18.63 -3.70 -2.46
N ASN A 558 17.62 -2.97 -2.95
CA ASN A 558 16.26 -3.45 -3.12
C ASN A 558 15.97 -3.93 -4.56
N ILE A 559 17.01 -4.02 -5.38
CA ILE A 559 16.96 -4.53 -6.75
C ILE A 559 17.95 -5.67 -6.83
N MET A 560 17.46 -6.83 -7.25
CA MET A 560 18.22 -8.05 -7.36
C MET A 560 18.30 -8.51 -8.81
N LEU A 561 19.37 -9.26 -9.11
CA LEU A 561 19.63 -9.82 -10.42
C LEU A 561 20.00 -11.29 -10.28
N LYS A 562 19.26 -12.17 -10.97
CA LYS A 562 19.60 -13.59 -11.07
C LYS A 562 20.79 -13.81 -12.00
N THR A 563 21.55 -14.87 -11.79
CA THR A 563 22.64 -15.31 -12.70
C THR A 563 22.13 -15.54 -14.13
N SER A 564 20.87 -15.96 -14.27
CA SER A 564 20.15 -16.12 -15.53
C SER A 564 19.71 -14.80 -16.20
N GLY A 565 20.03 -13.64 -15.61
CA GLY A 565 19.74 -12.32 -16.15
C GLY A 565 18.42 -11.68 -15.71
N HIS A 566 17.57 -12.38 -14.95
CA HIS A 566 16.28 -11.84 -14.52
C HIS A 566 16.46 -10.77 -13.44
N LEU A 567 16.01 -9.55 -13.71
CA LEU A 567 15.97 -8.45 -12.75
C LEU A 567 14.64 -8.47 -11.99
N PHE A 568 14.70 -8.28 -10.68
CA PHE A 568 13.50 -8.17 -9.85
C PHE A 568 13.70 -7.27 -8.64
N HIS A 569 12.59 -6.78 -8.11
CA HIS A 569 12.57 -5.88 -6.96
C HIS A 569 12.15 -6.64 -5.70
N ILE A 570 12.68 -6.22 -4.54
CA ILE A 570 12.35 -6.75 -3.21
C ILE A 570 12.05 -5.61 -2.25
N ASP A 571 11.51 -5.91 -1.07
CA ASP A 571 11.24 -4.96 0.02
C ASP A 571 10.31 -3.81 -0.42
N PHE A 572 9.00 -4.06 -0.41
CA PHE A 572 7.97 -3.15 -0.92
C PHE A 572 7.29 -2.32 0.18
N GLY A 573 7.94 -2.14 1.33
CA GLY A 573 7.38 -1.47 2.50
C GLY A 573 6.98 0.01 2.34
N LYS A 574 7.07 0.58 1.12
CA LYS A 574 6.56 1.90 0.73
C LYS A 574 6.10 1.89 -0.73
N PHE A 575 4.81 2.05 -0.96
CA PHE A 575 4.20 2.02 -2.29
C PHE A 575 2.96 2.93 -2.35
N LEU A 576 2.42 3.16 -3.55
CA LEU A 576 1.23 3.98 -3.85
C LEU A 576 1.39 5.49 -3.58
N GLY A 577 2.62 6.01 -3.69
CA GLY A 577 2.87 7.44 -3.64
C GLY A 577 3.01 8.05 -2.24
N ASP A 578 3.20 7.21 -1.22
CA ASP A 578 3.63 7.60 0.13
C ASP A 578 5.10 8.08 0.14
N ALA A 579 5.34 9.15 -0.62
CA ALA A 579 6.67 9.64 -0.93
C ALA A 579 7.32 10.25 0.31
N GLN A 580 8.55 9.81 0.63
CA GLN A 580 9.33 10.46 1.68
C GLN A 580 9.56 11.94 1.34
N MET A 581 9.13 12.79 2.26
CA MET A 581 9.48 14.19 2.32
C MET A 581 10.77 14.33 3.13
N PHE A 582 11.81 14.96 2.57
CA PHE A 582 12.96 15.43 3.34
C PHE A 582 12.82 16.95 3.47
N GLY A 583 12.30 17.41 4.61
CA GLY A 583 11.79 18.79 4.75
C GLY A 583 10.58 19.02 3.83
N ASN A 584 10.57 20.12 3.07
CA ASN A 584 9.50 20.46 2.11
C ASN A 584 9.69 19.84 0.70
N PHE A 585 10.66 18.92 0.51
CA PHE A 585 11.00 18.38 -0.81
C PHE A 585 10.71 16.87 -0.91
N LYS A 586 10.06 16.46 -2.02
CA LYS A 586 9.89 15.05 -2.38
C LYS A 586 11.25 14.44 -2.75
N ARG A 587 11.61 13.36 -2.04
CA ARG A 587 12.85 12.59 -2.26
C ARG A 587 12.77 11.75 -3.55
N ASP A 588 11.60 11.20 -3.89
CA ASP A 588 11.40 10.44 -5.13
C ASP A 588 10.95 11.36 -6.28
N ARG A 589 11.88 11.67 -7.19
CA ARG A 589 11.64 12.58 -8.34
C ARG A 589 11.61 11.88 -9.70
N THR A 590 12.07 10.62 -9.77
CA THR A 590 12.05 9.84 -11.01
C THR A 590 10.83 8.93 -11.06
N PRO A 591 10.17 8.80 -12.22
CA PRO A 591 8.99 7.92 -12.37
C PRO A 591 9.24 6.47 -11.97
N PHE A 592 10.44 5.94 -12.24
CA PHE A 592 10.94 4.62 -11.84
C PHE A 592 12.47 4.60 -11.98
N VAL A 593 13.11 3.53 -11.51
CA VAL A 593 14.57 3.37 -11.55
C VAL A 593 15.02 2.84 -12.91
N LEU A 594 15.88 3.61 -13.57
CA LEU A 594 16.63 3.18 -14.77
C LEU A 594 17.98 3.90 -14.77
N THR A 595 19.05 3.19 -14.39
CA THR A 595 20.40 3.76 -14.26
C THR A 595 21.25 3.57 -15.52
N SER A 596 22.39 4.26 -15.61
CA SER A 596 23.26 4.22 -16.80
C SER A 596 23.88 2.84 -17.04
N ASP A 597 24.18 2.08 -15.98
CA ASP A 597 24.64 0.70 -16.06
C ASP A 597 23.56 -0.28 -16.53
N MET A 598 22.30 -0.09 -16.13
CA MET A 598 21.17 -0.83 -16.69
C MET A 598 21.00 -0.52 -18.18
N ALA A 599 21.09 0.76 -18.55
CA ALA A 599 21.00 1.18 -19.94
C ALA A 599 22.15 0.62 -20.79
N TYR A 600 23.36 0.51 -20.23
CA TYR A 600 24.52 -0.08 -20.89
C TYR A 600 24.26 -1.55 -21.27
N VAL A 601 23.67 -2.34 -20.36
CA VAL A 601 23.28 -3.74 -20.63
C VAL A 601 22.24 -3.81 -21.75
N ILE A 602 21.18 -3.00 -21.66
CA ILE A 602 20.09 -2.96 -22.67
C ILE A 602 20.63 -2.56 -24.05
N ASN A 603 21.50 -1.55 -24.11
CA ASN A 603 22.10 -1.08 -25.35
C ASN A 603 23.06 -2.11 -25.97
N GLY A 604 23.68 -2.96 -25.14
CA GLY A 604 24.88 -3.71 -25.50
C GLY A 604 26.12 -2.82 -25.65
N GLY A 605 26.18 -1.70 -24.92
CA GLY A 605 27.26 -0.72 -25.01
C GLY A 605 26.85 0.72 -24.63
N ASP A 606 27.75 1.68 -24.89
CA ASP A 606 27.59 3.08 -24.45
C ASP A 606 26.57 3.91 -25.26
N ARG A 607 26.22 3.45 -26.47
CA ARG A 607 25.39 4.24 -27.39
C ARG A 607 23.97 3.66 -27.48
N PRO A 608 22.94 4.53 -27.53
CA PRO A 608 21.59 4.12 -27.86
C PRO A 608 21.58 3.26 -29.11
N SER A 609 20.99 2.08 -29.01
CA SER A 609 20.91 1.11 -30.11
C SER A 609 19.46 0.75 -30.41
N THR A 610 19.24 -0.03 -31.48
CA THR A 610 17.92 -0.61 -31.80
C THR A 610 17.38 -1.45 -30.63
N LYS A 611 18.24 -2.01 -29.78
CA LYS A 611 17.85 -2.74 -28.57
C LYS A 611 17.17 -1.84 -27.53
N PHE A 612 17.58 -0.58 -27.42
CA PHE A 612 16.91 0.36 -26.51
C PHE A 612 15.52 0.75 -27.02
N HIS A 613 15.35 0.88 -28.33
CA HIS A 613 14.03 1.10 -28.91
C HIS A 613 13.12 -0.09 -28.63
N HIS A 614 13.63 -1.32 -28.76
CA HIS A 614 12.89 -2.52 -28.38
C HIS A 614 12.49 -2.53 -26.90
N PHE A 615 13.38 -2.13 -25.99
CA PHE A 615 13.05 -1.96 -24.56
C PHE A 615 11.91 -0.94 -24.34
N VAL A 616 11.96 0.21 -25.03
CA VAL A 616 10.89 1.22 -24.96
C VAL A 616 9.57 0.64 -25.49
N ASP A 617 9.61 -0.10 -26.60
CA ASP A 617 8.41 -0.73 -27.18
C ASP A 617 7.80 -1.76 -26.22
N LEU A 618 8.62 -2.58 -25.56
CA LEU A 618 8.18 -3.53 -24.53
C LEU A 618 7.49 -2.82 -23.38
N CYS A 619 8.07 -1.72 -22.88
CA CYS A 619 7.49 -0.93 -21.80
C CYS A 619 6.13 -0.33 -22.19
N CYS A 620 6.04 0.25 -23.39
CA CYS A 620 4.81 0.85 -23.91
C CYS A 620 3.71 -0.20 -24.13
N GLN A 621 4.05 -1.37 -24.66
CA GLN A 621 3.12 -2.49 -24.82
C GLN A 621 2.64 -3.00 -23.46
N ALA A 622 3.56 -3.29 -22.55
CA ALA A 622 3.25 -3.74 -21.20
C ALA A 622 2.35 -2.75 -20.45
N PHE A 623 2.65 -1.45 -20.52
CA PHE A 623 1.84 -0.40 -19.91
C PHE A 623 0.43 -0.37 -20.48
N ASN A 624 0.26 -0.41 -21.81
CA ASN A 624 -1.06 -0.41 -22.44
C ASN A 624 -1.88 -1.68 -22.14
N ILE A 625 -1.23 -2.84 -22.00
CA ILE A 625 -1.91 -4.08 -21.55
C ILE A 625 -2.47 -3.89 -20.14
N VAL A 626 -1.70 -3.35 -19.19
CA VAL A 626 -2.22 -3.08 -17.84
C VAL A 626 -3.33 -2.03 -17.87
N ARG A 627 -3.21 -0.98 -18.68
CA ARG A 627 -4.26 0.05 -18.85
C ARG A 627 -5.58 -0.53 -19.34
N LYS A 628 -5.55 -1.42 -20.34
CA LYS A 628 -6.72 -2.16 -20.85
C LYS A 628 -7.45 -2.95 -19.74
N HIS A 629 -6.72 -3.35 -18.71
CA HIS A 629 -7.24 -4.08 -17.55
C HIS A 629 -7.22 -3.27 -16.25
N GLY A 630 -7.15 -1.93 -16.34
CA GLY A 630 -6.95 -1.03 -15.21
C GLY A 630 -8.02 -1.20 -14.12
N ASP A 631 -9.28 -1.42 -14.52
CA ASP A 631 -10.39 -1.64 -13.59
C ASP A 631 -10.16 -2.82 -12.64
N LEU A 632 -9.54 -3.91 -13.10
CA LEU A 632 -9.23 -5.04 -12.23
C LEU A 632 -8.29 -4.61 -11.10
N ILE A 633 -7.20 -3.92 -11.45
CA ILE A 633 -6.22 -3.42 -10.47
C ILE A 633 -6.88 -2.45 -9.50
N LEU A 634 -7.73 -1.55 -10.01
CA LEU A 634 -8.47 -0.59 -9.19
C LEU A 634 -9.48 -1.27 -8.26
N HIS A 635 -10.23 -2.28 -8.71
CA HIS A 635 -11.16 -3.03 -7.88
C HIS A 635 -10.45 -3.85 -6.81
N MET A 636 -9.33 -4.49 -7.15
CA MET A 636 -8.50 -5.20 -6.17
C MET A 636 -7.99 -4.26 -5.07
N LEU A 637 -7.48 -3.08 -5.43
CA LEU A 637 -7.03 -2.08 -4.47
C LEU A 637 -8.19 -1.48 -3.66
N ALA A 638 -9.34 -1.23 -4.29
CA ALA A 638 -10.51 -0.69 -3.61
C ALA A 638 -11.10 -1.65 -2.57
N LEU A 639 -11.04 -2.97 -2.81
CA LEU A 639 -11.38 -3.99 -1.82
C LEU A 639 -10.37 -4.03 -0.67
N MET A 640 -9.09 -3.76 -0.95
CA MET A 640 -8.03 -3.75 0.08
C MET A 640 -7.93 -2.41 0.85
N ALA A 641 -8.58 -1.34 0.39
CA ALA A 641 -8.50 -0.02 1.01
C ALA A 641 -9.03 0.03 2.46
N THR A 642 -9.82 -0.97 2.87
CA THR A 642 -10.36 -1.14 4.23
C THR A 642 -9.63 -2.20 5.04
N ALA A 643 -8.55 -2.78 4.50
CA ALA A 643 -7.82 -3.86 5.15
C ALA A 643 -7.02 -3.41 6.37
N GLY A 644 -6.82 -2.09 6.55
CA GLY A 644 -5.96 -1.53 7.59
C GLY A 644 -4.46 -1.63 7.29
N ILE A 645 -4.11 -2.00 6.05
CA ILE A 645 -2.71 -2.04 5.59
C ILE A 645 -2.24 -0.58 5.43
N PRO A 646 -1.13 -0.18 6.09
CA PRO A 646 -0.61 1.18 5.95
C PRO A 646 -0.39 1.54 4.47
N GLY A 647 -0.68 2.78 4.06
CA GLY A 647 -0.53 3.24 2.67
C GLY A 647 -1.57 2.71 1.67
N VAL A 648 -2.37 1.70 1.99
CA VAL A 648 -3.42 1.15 1.12
C VAL A 648 -4.76 1.79 1.47
N THR A 649 -5.03 2.96 0.90
CA THR A 649 -6.23 3.76 1.18
C THR A 649 -7.02 4.10 -0.09
N ALA A 650 -8.15 4.80 0.03
CA ALA A 650 -8.88 5.33 -1.12
C ALA A 650 -8.03 6.31 -1.97
N ASP A 651 -7.10 7.05 -1.34
CA ASP A 651 -6.17 7.93 -2.05
C ASP A 651 -5.18 7.12 -2.89
N ALA A 652 -4.77 5.96 -2.40
CA ALA A 652 -3.90 5.05 -3.13
C ALA A 652 -4.58 4.49 -4.40
N VAL A 653 -5.87 4.15 -4.32
CA VAL A 653 -6.69 3.80 -5.51
C VAL A 653 -6.72 4.96 -6.51
N THR A 654 -6.88 6.19 -6.00
CA THR A 654 -6.88 7.40 -6.83
C THR A 654 -5.52 7.67 -7.49
N TYR A 655 -4.43 7.41 -6.77
CA TYR A 655 -3.07 7.48 -7.33
C TYR A 655 -2.90 6.52 -8.51
N VAL A 656 -3.25 5.24 -8.33
CA VAL A 656 -3.11 4.23 -9.40
C VAL A 656 -4.00 4.58 -10.59
N ARG A 657 -5.23 5.05 -10.36
CA ARG A 657 -6.11 5.52 -11.44
C ARG A 657 -5.44 6.62 -12.25
N LYS A 658 -4.79 7.59 -11.59
CA LYS A 658 -4.04 8.65 -12.30
C LYS A 658 -2.83 8.10 -13.05
N ALA A 659 -2.08 7.17 -12.46
CA ALA A 659 -0.91 6.54 -13.09
C ALA A 659 -1.26 5.73 -14.34
N LEU A 660 -2.49 5.22 -14.45
CA LEU A 660 -2.98 4.51 -15.64
C LEU A 660 -3.37 5.45 -16.81
N LEU A 661 -3.33 6.77 -16.64
CA LEU A 661 -3.64 7.75 -17.69
C LEU A 661 -4.98 7.46 -18.42
N PRO A 662 -6.12 7.43 -17.72
CA PRO A 662 -7.40 6.95 -18.27
C PRO A 662 -7.94 7.83 -19.41
N GLY A 663 -7.55 9.11 -19.47
CA GLY A 663 -7.97 10.02 -20.54
C GLY A 663 -7.11 10.03 -21.80
N GLN A 664 -6.09 9.17 -21.88
CA GLN A 664 -5.18 9.10 -23.05
C GLN A 664 -5.50 7.88 -23.93
N SER A 665 -5.37 8.03 -25.24
CA SER A 665 -5.37 6.89 -26.17
C SER A 665 -4.09 6.03 -26.01
N ASN A 666 -4.08 4.81 -26.56
CA ASN A 666 -2.90 3.94 -26.50
C ASN A 666 -1.62 4.58 -27.07
N PRO A 667 -1.66 5.30 -28.22
CA PRO A 667 -0.48 6.03 -28.72
C PRO A 667 -0.03 7.17 -27.81
N GLU A 668 -0.96 7.96 -27.26
CA GLU A 668 -0.63 9.08 -26.36
C GLU A 668 -0.02 8.59 -25.05
N ALA A 669 -0.57 7.52 -24.47
CA ALA A 669 -0.05 6.87 -23.27
C ALA A 669 1.35 6.29 -23.50
N ALA A 670 1.58 5.66 -24.67
CA ALA A 670 2.91 5.16 -25.06
C ALA A 670 3.92 6.31 -25.19
N ALA A 671 3.54 7.43 -25.83
CA ALA A 671 4.40 8.61 -25.94
C ALA A 671 4.73 9.22 -24.56
N SER A 672 3.73 9.30 -23.67
CA SER A 672 3.91 9.74 -22.29
C SER A 672 4.88 8.82 -21.53
N PHE A 673 4.75 7.50 -21.68
CA PHE A 673 5.63 6.53 -21.03
C PHE A 673 7.06 6.57 -21.58
N ALA A 674 7.24 6.66 -22.90
CA ALA A 674 8.55 6.86 -23.53
C ALA A 674 9.25 8.14 -23.02
N LYS A 675 8.50 9.23 -22.84
CA LYS A 675 9.03 10.45 -22.20
C LYS A 675 9.48 10.20 -20.76
N MET A 676 8.75 9.41 -19.98
CA MET A 676 9.15 9.04 -18.62
C MET A 676 10.44 8.21 -18.61
N ILE A 677 10.63 7.27 -19.55
CA ILE A 677 11.89 6.52 -19.72
C ILE A 677 13.07 7.50 -19.91
N HIS A 678 12.92 8.48 -20.80
CA HIS A 678 13.96 9.48 -21.04
C HIS A 678 14.26 10.36 -19.81
N ILE A 679 13.26 10.69 -19.00
CA ILE A 679 13.44 11.45 -17.75
C ILE A 679 14.19 10.60 -16.72
N SER A 680 13.80 9.34 -16.54
CA SER A 680 14.45 8.42 -15.61
C SER A 680 15.93 8.22 -15.94
N LEU A 681 16.26 7.99 -17.22
CA LEU A 681 17.64 7.76 -17.69
C LEU A 681 18.55 8.99 -17.55
N LYS A 682 18.01 10.21 -17.68
CA LYS A 682 18.79 11.46 -17.52
C LYS A 682 19.01 11.85 -16.06
N SER A 683 18.36 11.18 -15.12
CA SER A 683 18.40 11.55 -13.71
C SER A 683 19.64 10.97 -13.01
N TRP A 684 20.55 11.84 -12.59
CA TRP A 684 21.66 11.46 -11.71
C TRP A 684 21.18 11.17 -10.27
N PHE A 685 19.97 11.60 -9.88
CA PHE A 685 19.49 11.46 -8.51
C PHE A 685 19.45 9.99 -8.04
N THR A 686 19.12 9.06 -8.94
CA THR A 686 19.05 7.62 -8.65
C THR A 686 20.42 7.04 -8.28
N GLN A 687 21.45 7.31 -9.08
CA GLN A 687 22.81 6.83 -8.80
C GLN A 687 23.41 7.48 -7.56
N PHE A 688 23.05 8.74 -7.29
CA PHE A 688 23.42 9.43 -6.06
C PHE A 688 22.75 8.80 -4.83
N ASN A 689 21.47 8.45 -4.91
CA ASN A 689 20.79 7.71 -3.84
C ASN A 689 21.49 6.35 -3.61
N PHE A 690 21.79 5.60 -4.67
CA PHE A 690 22.52 4.32 -4.56
C PHE A 690 23.86 4.49 -3.84
N PHE A 691 24.60 5.56 -4.15
CA PHE A 691 25.85 5.88 -3.48
C PHE A 691 25.67 6.19 -1.98
N LEU A 692 24.64 6.96 -1.62
CA LEU A 692 24.32 7.22 -0.21
C LEU A 692 23.99 5.93 0.55
N HIS A 693 23.23 5.01 -0.07
CA HIS A 693 22.95 3.71 0.51
C HIS A 693 24.23 2.86 0.68
N ASN A 694 25.13 2.88 -0.31
CA ASN A 694 26.44 2.20 -0.18
C ASN A 694 27.24 2.72 1.02
N LEU A 695 27.23 4.05 1.25
CA LEU A 695 27.93 4.70 2.36
C LEU A 695 27.30 4.40 3.72
N ALA A 696 25.97 4.44 3.82
CA ALA A 696 25.26 4.12 5.05
C ALA A 696 25.57 2.69 5.53
N GLN A 697 25.59 1.73 4.59
CA GLN A 697 25.94 0.33 4.88
C GLN A 697 27.40 0.12 5.31
N LEU A 698 28.32 0.99 4.89
CA LEU A 698 29.70 0.98 5.41
C LEU A 698 29.76 1.48 6.84
N ARG A 699 29.00 2.53 7.20
CA ARG A 699 28.92 3.01 8.59
C ARG A 699 28.41 1.92 9.55
N PHE A 700 27.46 1.10 9.13
CA PHE A 700 27.03 -0.06 9.91
C PHE A 700 28.11 -1.15 10.09
N ASN A 701 29.17 -1.13 9.27
CA ASN A 701 30.27 -2.10 9.33
C ASN A 701 31.58 -1.56 9.93
N THR A 702 31.71 -0.23 10.12
CA THR A 702 32.96 0.40 10.61
C THR A 702 32.65 1.51 11.60
N ASP A 703 32.55 1.17 12.89
CA ASP A 703 32.62 2.13 14.00
C ASP A 703 34.01 2.06 14.65
N GLU A 704 35.01 2.63 13.96
CA GLU A 704 36.16 3.25 14.62
C GLU A 704 36.11 4.75 14.31
N ASP A 705 36.28 5.56 15.35
CA ASP A 705 36.04 7.02 15.49
C ASP A 705 36.97 7.92 14.63
N HIS A 706 37.42 7.45 13.47
CA HIS A 706 38.31 8.15 12.53
C HIS A 706 37.58 8.77 11.33
N GLY A 707 36.25 8.63 11.24
CA GLY A 707 35.45 9.01 10.07
C GLY A 707 35.43 10.51 9.71
N GLU A 708 35.79 11.40 10.64
CA GLU A 708 35.74 12.86 10.41
C GLU A 708 37.02 13.44 9.77
N LEU A 709 38.18 12.80 9.94
CA LEU A 709 39.47 13.32 9.45
C LEU A 709 39.75 12.98 7.98
N LEU A 710 40.17 13.96 7.18
CA LEU A 710 40.64 13.72 5.82
C LEU A 710 41.92 12.87 5.89
N SER A 711 42.07 11.88 5.00
CA SER A 711 43.17 10.91 5.00
C SER A 711 44.57 11.54 4.91
N PHE A 712 44.64 12.79 4.47
CA PHE A 712 45.84 13.60 4.30
C PHE A 712 45.99 14.72 5.35
N VAL A 713 45.16 14.71 6.40
CA VAL A 713 45.21 15.70 7.48
C VAL A 713 45.48 14.99 8.81
N PRO A 714 46.59 15.29 9.50
CA PRO A 714 47.04 14.52 10.66
C PRO A 714 46.29 14.84 11.96
N ARG A 715 45.45 15.88 11.99
CA ARG A 715 44.72 16.34 13.19
C ARG A 715 43.58 17.29 12.85
N THR A 716 42.65 17.49 13.78
CA THR A 716 41.55 18.46 13.65
C THR A 716 42.06 19.87 13.93
N TYR A 717 41.61 20.84 13.14
CA TYR A 717 41.95 22.26 13.29
C TYR A 717 40.69 23.06 13.65
N THR A 718 40.82 24.01 14.58
CA THR A 718 39.68 24.78 15.10
C THR A 718 39.71 26.23 14.63
N MET A 719 38.54 26.90 14.60
CA MET A 719 38.43 28.32 14.25
C MET A 719 39.27 29.22 15.17
N ALA A 720 39.48 28.83 16.43
CA ALA A 720 40.32 29.56 17.37
C ALA A 720 41.82 29.48 17.04
N GLN A 721 42.28 28.40 16.41
CA GLN A 721 43.69 28.17 16.06
C GLN A 721 44.05 28.70 14.68
N ASP A 722 43.18 28.48 13.68
CA ASP A 722 43.47 28.75 12.27
C ASP A 722 42.63 29.87 11.64
N GLY A 723 41.78 30.52 12.45
CA GLY A 723 40.92 31.61 12.00
C GLY A 723 39.78 31.17 11.07
N ARG A 724 38.91 32.12 10.71
CA ARG A 724 37.80 31.87 9.81
C ARG A 724 38.25 31.93 8.35
N LEU A 725 37.97 30.90 7.57
CA LEU A 725 38.14 30.92 6.11
C LEU A 725 37.17 31.93 5.48
N ARG A 726 37.69 32.79 4.60
CA ARG A 726 36.89 33.73 3.79
C ARG A 726 36.58 33.15 2.42
N SER A 727 37.56 32.56 1.75
CA SER A 727 37.37 31.88 0.47
C SER A 727 38.46 30.86 0.21
N VAL A 728 38.13 29.84 -0.58
CA VAL A 728 39.09 28.86 -1.12
C VAL A 728 38.81 28.74 -2.61
N VAL A 729 39.81 29.02 -3.45
CA VAL A 729 39.68 28.96 -4.91
C VAL A 729 40.82 28.15 -5.52
N VAL A 730 40.54 27.45 -6.61
CA VAL A 730 41.58 26.77 -7.38
C VAL A 730 42.36 27.83 -8.16
N TYR A 731 43.59 28.12 -7.75
CA TYR A 731 44.44 29.12 -8.39
C TYR A 731 45.10 28.62 -9.66
N GLY A 732 45.37 27.32 -9.72
CA GLY A 732 45.97 26.68 -10.89
C GLY A 732 46.23 25.20 -10.64
N TYR A 733 46.89 24.56 -11.58
CA TYR A 733 47.35 23.18 -11.43
C TYR A 733 48.75 23.04 -12.01
N GLN A 734 49.51 22.10 -11.47
CA GLN A 734 50.84 21.74 -11.94
C GLN A 734 50.85 20.26 -12.31
N LYS A 735 51.53 19.96 -13.40
CA LYS A 735 51.79 18.59 -13.83
C LYS A 735 53.07 18.10 -13.14
N ARG A 736 52.98 16.99 -12.41
CA ARG A 736 54.13 16.36 -11.75
C ARG A 736 54.32 14.95 -12.28
N TYR A 737 55.55 14.47 -12.16
CA TYR A 737 55.95 13.13 -12.59
C TYR A 737 56.72 12.50 -11.44
N ASP A 738 56.15 11.44 -10.88
CA ASP A 738 56.82 10.57 -9.93
C ASP A 738 56.28 9.16 -10.15
N LEU A 739 57.05 8.34 -10.88
CA LEU A 739 56.72 7.01 -11.43
C LEU A 739 55.50 6.94 -12.36
N GLU A 740 54.47 7.75 -12.15
CA GLU A 740 53.30 7.97 -13.00
C GLU A 740 53.00 9.48 -13.16
N LYS A 741 52.23 9.84 -14.20
CA LYS A 741 51.81 11.23 -14.45
C LYS A 741 50.64 11.57 -13.53
N TYR A 742 50.80 12.60 -12.68
CA TYR A 742 49.70 13.11 -11.85
C TYR A 742 49.61 14.64 -11.85
N TYR A 743 48.42 15.13 -11.52
CA TYR A 743 48.11 16.55 -11.43
C TYR A 743 47.99 16.97 -9.96
N THR A 744 48.63 18.09 -9.62
CA THR A 744 48.51 18.74 -8.32
C THR A 744 47.81 20.07 -8.50
N TYR A 745 46.68 20.26 -7.82
CA TYR A 745 45.93 21.50 -7.78
C TYR A 745 46.48 22.43 -6.71
N ILE A 746 46.56 23.71 -7.05
CA ILE A 746 46.96 24.79 -6.15
C ILE A 746 45.69 25.47 -5.68
N LEU A 747 45.39 25.34 -4.39
CA LEU A 747 44.27 26.00 -3.72
C LEU A 747 44.77 27.28 -3.07
N LYS A 748 44.23 28.43 -3.47
CA LYS A 748 44.43 29.70 -2.80
C LYS A 748 43.38 29.85 -1.70
N VAL A 749 43.85 29.96 -0.47
CA VAL A 749 43.04 30.04 0.75
C VAL A 749 43.19 31.43 1.35
N THR A 750 42.09 32.16 1.46
CA THR A 750 42.04 33.47 2.11
C THR A 750 41.30 33.35 3.44
N ARG A 751 41.87 33.93 4.51
CA ARG A 751 41.32 33.92 5.86
C ARG A 751 40.92 35.32 6.30
N GLN A 752 39.95 35.40 7.21
CA GLN A 752 39.59 36.63 7.89
C GLN A 752 40.77 37.06 8.78
N ASN A 753 41.18 38.33 8.69
CA ASN A 753 42.30 38.93 9.42
C ASN A 753 43.72 38.47 9.01
N GLN A 754 43.88 37.81 7.86
CA GLN A 754 45.18 37.60 7.22
C GLN A 754 45.24 38.36 5.89
N PRO A 755 46.19 39.29 5.70
CA PRO A 755 46.28 40.08 4.47
C PRO A 755 46.75 39.23 3.28
N ASP A 756 47.60 38.23 3.51
CA ASP A 756 48.17 37.39 2.46
C ASP A 756 47.47 36.02 2.34
N PRO A 757 47.17 35.56 1.11
CA PRO A 757 46.56 34.26 0.88
C PRO A 757 47.58 33.11 0.99
N ALA A 758 47.16 31.99 1.57
CA ALA A 758 47.96 30.76 1.62
C ALA A 758 47.72 29.90 0.38
N TYR A 759 48.76 29.25 -0.16
CA TYR A 759 48.64 28.34 -1.29
C TYR A 759 48.91 26.90 -0.85
N LEU A 760 47.91 26.02 -1.03
CA LEU A 760 47.97 24.61 -0.69
C LEU A 760 48.02 23.75 -1.95
N PHE A 761 48.83 22.69 -1.93
CA PHE A 761 48.98 21.77 -3.05
C PHE A 761 48.27 20.45 -2.71
N ARG A 762 47.33 20.03 -3.54
CA ARG A 762 46.57 18.78 -3.34
C ARG A 762 46.48 17.98 -4.63
N SER A 763 46.65 16.67 -4.52
CA SER A 763 46.35 15.74 -5.61
C SER A 763 44.85 15.73 -5.92
N TYR A 764 44.48 15.26 -7.10
CA TYR A 764 43.08 15.09 -7.47
C TYR A 764 42.32 14.18 -6.49
N LYS A 765 42.98 13.12 -6.00
CA LYS A 765 42.41 12.18 -5.02
C LYS A 765 42.08 12.85 -3.68
N GLU A 766 43.01 13.64 -3.15
CA GLU A 766 42.80 14.39 -1.90
C GLU A 766 41.73 15.49 -2.06
N PHE A 767 41.67 16.13 -3.22
CA PHE A 767 40.63 17.12 -3.52
C PHE A 767 39.23 16.49 -3.60
N LEU A 768 39.11 15.31 -4.23
CA LEU A 768 37.86 14.55 -4.29
C LEU A 768 37.39 14.14 -2.89
N GLU A 769 38.29 13.65 -2.05
CA GLU A 769 37.96 13.29 -0.68
C GLU A 769 37.48 14.52 0.14
N PHE A 770 38.13 15.67 -0.03
CA PHE A 770 37.69 16.92 0.59
C PHE A 770 36.30 17.33 0.13
N HIS A 771 36.05 17.29 -1.18
CA HIS A 771 34.75 17.60 -1.76
C HIS A 771 33.66 16.65 -1.24
N GLN A 772 33.98 15.36 -1.11
CA GLN A 772 33.09 14.35 -0.53
C GLN A 772 32.72 14.68 0.92
N LYS A 773 33.69 15.05 1.76
CA LYS A 773 33.41 15.44 3.15
C LYS A 773 32.66 16.77 3.29
N LEU A 774 32.91 17.73 2.40
CA LEU A 774 32.14 18.99 2.36
C LEU A 774 30.67 18.73 2.00
N CYS A 775 30.39 17.83 1.05
CA CYS A 775 29.02 17.44 0.73
C CYS A 775 28.31 16.76 1.91
N LEU A 776 29.06 15.99 2.73
CA LEU A 776 28.54 15.34 3.93
C LEU A 776 28.18 16.35 5.04
N HIS A 777 29.04 17.34 5.30
CA HIS A 777 28.83 18.30 6.38
C HIS A 777 27.94 19.49 6.00
N PHE A 778 27.87 19.84 4.71
CA PHE A 778 27.10 20.98 4.21
C PHE A 778 26.16 20.57 3.07
N PRO A 779 25.18 19.68 3.32
CA PRO A 779 24.34 19.07 2.28
C PRO A 779 23.42 20.06 1.55
N LEU A 780 23.21 21.25 2.13
CA LEU A 780 22.39 22.33 1.55
C LEU A 780 23.22 23.34 0.74
N ALA A 781 24.55 23.23 0.74
CA ALA A 781 25.41 24.11 -0.04
C ALA A 781 25.41 23.70 -1.52
N LYS A 782 25.34 24.67 -2.44
CA LYS A 782 25.52 24.43 -3.88
C LYS A 782 26.99 24.11 -4.17
N LEU A 783 27.36 22.85 -4.04
CA LEU A 783 28.67 22.32 -4.44
C LEU A 783 28.58 21.83 -5.89
N HIS A 784 29.45 22.34 -6.77
CA HIS A 784 29.46 21.96 -8.18
C HIS A 784 30.23 20.64 -8.40
N SER A 785 29.82 19.83 -9.38
CA SER A 785 30.42 18.51 -9.64
C SER A 785 31.89 18.59 -10.07
N ALA A 786 32.75 17.77 -9.48
CA ALA A 786 34.14 17.63 -9.88
C ALA A 786 34.29 16.74 -11.14
N ASN A 787 34.01 17.29 -12.33
CA ASN A 787 34.17 16.55 -13.59
C ASN A 787 35.53 16.89 -14.23
N GLU A 788 36.34 15.89 -14.59
CA GLU A 788 37.72 16.06 -15.11
C GLU A 788 37.82 16.99 -16.34
N LYS A 789 36.75 17.10 -17.13
CA LYS A 789 36.71 17.93 -18.35
C LYS A 789 36.25 19.37 -18.15
N LEU A 790 35.66 19.73 -17.01
CA LEU A 790 34.98 21.03 -16.79
C LEU A 790 35.70 22.00 -15.85
N MET A 791 36.82 21.60 -15.24
CA MET A 791 37.51 22.38 -14.19
C MET A 791 38.36 23.57 -14.70
N LYS A 792 38.02 24.19 -15.86
CA LYS A 792 38.76 25.34 -16.38
C LYS A 792 38.34 26.70 -15.80
N ASN A 793 37.14 26.83 -15.24
CA ASN A 793 36.64 28.07 -14.66
C ASN A 793 35.82 27.79 -13.39
N TYR A 794 36.41 27.97 -12.21
CA TYR A 794 35.68 27.94 -10.94
C TYR A 794 36.07 29.14 -10.07
N GLU A 795 35.11 30.04 -9.84
CA GLU A 795 35.11 30.98 -8.72
C GLU A 795 34.03 30.53 -7.73
N PHE A 796 34.36 30.47 -6.44
CA PHE A 796 33.40 30.21 -5.36
C PHE A 796 33.06 31.56 -4.71
N TYR A 797 31.77 31.89 -4.65
CA TYR A 797 31.23 33.01 -3.88
C TYR A 797 30.63 32.53 -2.57
#